data_AF-A0A735RM43-F1
#
_entry.id   AF-A0A735RM43-F1
#
_cell.length_a   1.000
_cell.length_b   1.000
_cell.length_c   1.000
_cell.angle_alpha   90.00
_cell.angle_beta   90.00
_cell.angle_gamma   90.00
#
_symmetry.space_group_name_H-M   'P 1'
#
loop_
_entity.id
_entity.type
_entity.pdbx_description
1 polymer ?
#
loop_
_entity_poly.entity_id
_entity_poly.type
_entity_poly.pdbx_seq_one_letter_code
_entity_poly.pdbx_strand_id
1 'polypeptide(L)'
;MSVLPKIVWPISSNSRGTEFKNQEEILSHLGGESTGLYMIGRSGMWHGGIHITEATTPWCALSGKAPLEAMDFPVPFKGEQAIRCMADGEVVAYRICKDYQTVAWESGPLNFSGSFVLVKHFIQPGEKESSGLHFYTLYMHLAPYSAYSVNPAETKWTLQDSLSAYDPEWVMSASTKNKDVSDSYSKGTMPKGAIVEWNKSDGSLHTVAFNNREYGLVTFVSLSEDALKKGKKTSFKPGQQYWILVDKNNISPGTSGVSQPSWWQKLMPPAKEAMKFDEVVCPTPYAISAGDPVGHMGYYQAPKDGGYEARYQVHIECTSMDDNLEKFLTNPEQVGEKNPLWLKYTPDLTLYKKEVVIGTFTKDTRVTTRTVILPLSQVQTDIDKTTRQEYWQLRPENAYALKGQAEPQLLSQYDLGKLGFRTETAEPTSFDYLDGKNQPTGFFRNLIDSLYQAATDDTRTSHALVKHNYQRLLDKIDSGSDRYSPMEYWRALHNPDYRDVIQKAIVKHPSDWYFKKGDAIWQPFLNALKKDAPEWKKYSEDFLDKMAWMQDVTTEKMGPSLWHMHPIMFLGALKLQHDIDWSKLTKQQFTDAVYEAALKEQEKSGIPAAITTAQAIDESGYGRKVPVDLNNKTYSFNLFGIKAKSGQKFVEIWTTEHINGGNIKIKDKFAAYDSFEESIADRTRFLTENKRYTSLFESDDPEKWSHGLQNKGYATDPNYASKLISIMKGSYMKSRGLK
;
A
#
# COMPACT_ATOMS: atom_id res chain seq x y z
N MET A 1 23.16 -9.65 -1.29
CA MET A 1 22.29 -9.38 -0.12
C MET A 1 20.95 -8.97 -0.65
N SER A 2 19.89 -9.66 -0.23
CA SER A 2 18.52 -9.31 -0.60
C SER A 2 18.15 -7.89 -0.17
N VAL A 3 17.34 -7.23 -0.99
CA VAL A 3 16.80 -5.88 -0.77
C VAL A 3 15.30 -5.94 -1.01
N LEU A 4 14.52 -5.85 0.07
CA LEU A 4 13.06 -5.89 0.00
C LEU A 4 12.53 -4.53 0.47
N PRO A 5 12.18 -3.62 -0.46
CA PRO A 5 11.59 -2.35 -0.07
C PRO A 5 10.24 -2.62 0.60
N LYS A 6 9.90 -1.84 1.63
CA LYS A 6 8.54 -1.82 2.14
C LYS A 6 7.61 -1.36 1.02
N ILE A 7 6.43 -1.95 0.92
CA ILE A 7 5.42 -1.57 -0.07
C ILE A 7 4.11 -1.21 0.66
N VAL A 8 3.43 -0.15 0.25
CA VAL A 8 2.12 0.26 0.77
C VAL A 8 1.22 0.73 -0.37
N TRP A 9 -0.08 0.85 -0.10
CA TRP A 9 -1.00 1.40 -1.09
C TRP A 9 -0.86 2.92 -1.20
N PRO A 10 -1.03 3.51 -2.40
CA PRO A 10 -0.82 4.95 -2.61
C PRO A 10 -1.84 5.83 -1.87
N ILE A 11 -2.95 5.25 -1.43
CA ILE A 11 -4.05 5.93 -0.73
C ILE A 11 -4.53 5.09 0.47
N SER A 12 -5.11 5.76 1.47
CA SER A 12 -5.85 5.11 2.55
C SER A 12 -7.28 4.78 2.11
N SER A 13 -7.91 3.80 2.78
CA SER A 13 -9.29 3.38 2.51
C SER A 13 -10.35 4.33 3.07
N ASN A 14 -9.94 5.31 3.88
CA ASN A 14 -10.82 6.37 4.41
C ASN A 14 -10.02 7.57 4.91
N SER A 15 -10.76 8.63 5.27
CA SER A 15 -10.22 9.89 5.81
C SER A 15 -9.49 9.77 7.16
N ARG A 16 -9.61 8.63 7.86
CA ARG A 16 -8.89 8.37 9.12
C ARG A 16 -7.52 7.73 8.89
N GLY A 17 -7.11 7.51 7.64
CA GLY A 17 -5.81 6.92 7.31
C GLY A 17 -5.76 5.41 7.52
N THR A 18 -6.90 4.71 7.43
CA THR A 18 -6.92 3.23 7.52
C THR A 18 -6.36 2.61 6.23
N GLU A 19 -5.64 1.50 6.33
CA GLU A 19 -5.11 0.77 5.17
C GLU A 19 -6.18 -0.13 4.53
N PHE A 20 -6.07 -0.39 3.22
CA PHE A 20 -6.79 -1.49 2.58
C PHE A 20 -6.26 -2.85 3.06
N LYS A 21 -7.14 -3.83 3.24
CA LYS A 21 -6.80 -5.14 3.80
C LYS A 21 -5.97 -5.98 2.84
N ASN A 22 -6.23 -5.87 1.54
CA ASN A 22 -5.58 -6.65 0.50
C ASN A 22 -5.68 -5.93 -0.86
N GLN A 23 -5.01 -6.51 -1.85
CA GLN A 23 -4.94 -5.99 -3.21
C GLN A 23 -6.33 -5.93 -3.89
N GLU A 24 -7.20 -6.90 -3.63
CA GLU A 24 -8.56 -6.94 -4.19
C GLU A 24 -9.39 -5.72 -3.75
N GLU A 25 -9.31 -5.35 -2.48
CA GLU A 25 -10.09 -4.24 -1.91
C GLU A 25 -9.73 -2.91 -2.58
N ILE A 26 -8.44 -2.64 -2.79
CA ILE A 26 -8.00 -1.43 -3.51
C ILE A 26 -8.29 -1.49 -5.01
N LEU A 27 -8.12 -2.65 -5.67
CA LEU A 27 -8.50 -2.79 -7.08
C LEU A 27 -10.00 -2.58 -7.30
N SER A 28 -10.83 -3.07 -6.37
CA SER A 28 -12.28 -2.82 -6.38
C SER A 28 -12.60 -1.34 -6.11
N HIS A 29 -11.86 -0.67 -5.23
CA HIS A 29 -12.01 0.77 -4.99
C HIS A 29 -11.71 1.58 -6.26
N LEU A 30 -10.64 1.24 -6.97
CA LEU A 30 -10.29 1.84 -8.26
C LEU A 30 -11.29 1.53 -9.37
N GLY A 31 -12.05 0.43 -9.26
CA GLY A 31 -13.15 0.12 -10.18
C GLY A 31 -14.28 1.15 -10.16
N GLY A 32 -14.35 2.02 -9.15
CA GLY A 32 -15.26 3.16 -9.09
C GLY A 32 -14.81 4.38 -9.89
N GLU A 33 -13.57 4.40 -10.42
CA GLU A 33 -13.05 5.50 -11.21
C GLU A 33 -13.65 5.52 -12.62
N SER A 34 -14.06 6.71 -13.07
CA SER A 34 -14.68 6.90 -14.38
C SER A 34 -13.68 7.03 -15.53
N THR A 35 -12.40 7.26 -15.23
CA THR A 35 -11.32 7.52 -16.19
C THR A 35 -9.99 6.93 -15.73
N GLY A 36 -9.03 6.84 -16.65
CA GLY A 36 -7.65 6.50 -16.34
C GLY A 36 -7.47 5.06 -15.83
N LEU A 37 -8.10 4.11 -16.51
CA LEU A 37 -7.83 2.70 -16.30
C LEU A 37 -6.64 2.28 -17.17
N TYR A 38 -5.70 1.55 -16.57
CA TYR A 38 -4.59 0.93 -17.28
C TYR A 38 -5.12 -0.06 -18.33
N MET A 39 -5.10 0.37 -19.58
CA MET A 39 -3.88 0.50 -20.40
C MET A 39 -4.19 1.33 -21.64
N ILE A 40 -5.45 1.30 -22.08
CA ILE A 40 -5.99 2.12 -23.15
C ILE A 40 -7.14 2.95 -22.57
N GLY A 41 -6.98 4.27 -22.58
CA GLY A 41 -7.99 5.19 -22.07
C GLY A 41 -9.29 5.15 -22.87
N ARG A 42 -10.36 5.72 -22.32
CA ARG A 42 -11.67 5.81 -22.98
C ARG A 42 -11.64 6.58 -24.30
N SER A 43 -10.63 7.44 -24.50
CA SER A 43 -10.34 8.13 -25.75
C SER A 43 -9.75 7.22 -26.84
N GLY A 44 -9.39 5.97 -26.52
CA GLY A 44 -8.70 5.07 -27.43
C GLY A 44 -7.17 5.15 -27.37
N MET A 45 -6.64 6.08 -26.57
CA MET A 45 -5.21 6.35 -26.48
C MET A 45 -4.51 5.45 -25.46
N TRP A 46 -3.20 5.25 -25.64
CA TRP A 46 -2.31 4.69 -24.63
C TRP A 46 -2.48 5.40 -23.27
N HIS A 47 -2.46 4.62 -22.20
CA HIS A 47 -2.52 5.09 -20.81
C HIS A 47 -1.67 4.16 -19.93
N GLY A 48 -0.44 4.57 -19.61
CA GLY A 48 0.55 3.74 -18.91
C GLY A 48 0.32 3.58 -17.41
N GLY A 49 -0.71 4.22 -16.85
CA GLY A 49 -0.92 4.36 -15.41
C GLY A 49 -2.34 4.15 -14.95
N ILE A 50 -2.65 4.72 -13.79
CA ILE A 50 -3.99 4.78 -13.22
C ILE A 50 -4.33 6.21 -12.80
N HIS A 51 -5.61 6.58 -12.86
CA HIS A 51 -6.12 7.75 -12.17
C HIS A 51 -6.74 7.35 -10.83
N ILE A 52 -6.58 8.21 -9.83
CA ILE A 52 -7.38 8.20 -8.61
C ILE A 52 -7.97 9.60 -8.45
N THR A 53 -9.27 9.69 -8.21
CA THR A 53 -10.00 10.96 -8.16
C THR A 53 -10.72 11.19 -6.84
N GLU A 54 -11.25 12.40 -6.66
CA GLU A 54 -12.12 12.74 -5.53
C GLU A 54 -13.42 11.94 -5.51
N ALA A 55 -13.83 11.35 -6.63
CA ALA A 55 -15.07 10.57 -6.71
C ALA A 55 -15.02 9.34 -5.78
N THR A 56 -13.87 8.68 -5.69
CA THR A 56 -13.67 7.52 -4.81
C THR A 56 -12.88 7.88 -3.54
N THR A 57 -12.00 8.88 -3.62
CA THR A 57 -11.02 9.19 -2.57
C THR A 57 -10.98 10.69 -2.23
N PRO A 58 -12.12 11.29 -1.83
CA PRO A 58 -12.25 12.74 -1.64
C PRO A 58 -11.33 13.29 -0.54
N TRP A 59 -10.95 12.46 0.44
CA TRP A 59 -10.04 12.85 1.52
C TRP A 59 -8.59 13.06 1.07
N CYS A 60 -8.25 12.72 -0.18
CA CYS A 60 -6.94 12.98 -0.79
C CYS A 60 -6.92 14.19 -1.72
N ALA A 61 -8.07 14.79 -2.00
CA ALA A 61 -8.17 16.04 -2.75
C ALA A 61 -7.83 17.23 -1.85
N LEU A 62 -7.10 18.21 -2.38
CA LEU A 62 -6.75 19.43 -1.67
C LEU A 62 -7.15 20.64 -2.49
N SER A 63 -8.19 21.35 -2.03
CA SER A 63 -8.62 22.58 -2.67
C SER A 63 -7.62 23.71 -2.45
N GLY A 64 -7.24 24.36 -3.55
CA GLY A 64 -6.49 25.61 -3.55
C GLY A 64 -7.39 26.84 -3.43
N LYS A 65 -6.95 27.93 -4.07
CA LYS A 65 -7.60 29.26 -4.04
C LYS A 65 -8.05 29.72 -5.43
N ALA A 66 -8.03 28.84 -6.42
CA ALA A 66 -8.39 29.22 -7.78
C ALA A 66 -9.90 29.56 -7.84
N PRO A 67 -10.32 30.70 -8.41
CA PRO A 67 -11.75 31.06 -8.44
C PRO A 67 -12.66 30.00 -9.09
N LEU A 68 -12.18 29.37 -10.17
CA LEU A 68 -12.92 28.31 -10.87
C LEU A 68 -13.07 27.04 -10.04
N GLU A 69 -12.08 26.74 -9.20
CA GLU A 69 -12.13 25.60 -8.28
C GLU A 69 -13.29 25.74 -7.28
N ALA A 70 -13.52 26.95 -6.75
CA ALA A 70 -14.64 27.24 -5.86
C ALA A 70 -16.01 27.25 -6.56
N MET A 71 -16.04 27.45 -7.89
CA MET A 71 -17.26 27.34 -8.68
C MET A 71 -17.62 25.87 -8.97
N ASP A 72 -16.63 25.08 -9.39
CA ASP A 72 -16.84 23.66 -9.71
C ASP A 72 -17.04 22.82 -8.44
N PHE A 73 -16.35 23.18 -7.35
CA PHE A 73 -16.41 22.52 -6.06
C PHE A 73 -16.69 23.54 -4.93
N PRO A 74 -17.97 23.90 -4.70
CA PRO A 74 -18.35 24.91 -3.70
C PRO A 74 -17.95 24.56 -2.26
N VAL A 75 -17.75 23.28 -1.97
CA VAL A 75 -17.25 22.79 -0.69
C VAL A 75 -15.78 22.39 -0.87
N PRO A 76 -14.83 23.12 -0.25
CA PRO A 76 -13.42 22.82 -0.43
C PRO A 76 -13.02 21.50 0.24
N PHE A 77 -12.21 20.71 -0.45
CA PHE A 77 -11.56 19.52 0.08
C PHE A 77 -10.37 19.90 0.96
N LYS A 78 -10.26 19.23 2.11
CA LYS A 78 -9.28 19.58 3.14
C LYS A 78 -7.94 18.89 2.97
N GLY A 79 -7.84 17.86 2.13
CA GLY A 79 -6.65 17.01 2.07
C GLY A 79 -6.37 16.32 3.41
N GLU A 80 -7.36 15.65 3.98
CA GLU A 80 -7.19 14.95 5.27
C GLU A 80 -6.12 13.85 5.22
N GLN A 81 -5.87 13.25 4.04
CA GLN A 81 -4.81 12.27 3.83
C GLN A 81 -4.05 12.59 2.54
N ALA A 82 -2.74 12.44 2.56
CA ALA A 82 -1.92 12.58 1.37
C ALA A 82 -1.98 11.32 0.48
N ILE A 83 -1.68 11.50 -0.81
CA ILE A 83 -1.12 10.43 -1.65
C ILE A 83 0.23 10.03 -1.06
N ARG A 84 0.51 8.73 -1.03
CA ARG A 84 1.66 8.13 -0.36
C ARG A 84 2.63 7.49 -1.34
N CYS A 85 3.93 7.57 -1.01
CA CYS A 85 4.96 6.81 -1.72
C CYS A 85 4.67 5.31 -1.56
N MET A 86 4.59 4.57 -2.67
CA MET A 86 4.16 3.18 -2.67
C MET A 86 5.25 2.20 -2.25
N ALA A 87 6.52 2.55 -2.46
CA ALA A 87 7.65 1.74 -2.07
C ALA A 87 8.80 2.59 -1.53
N ASP A 88 9.67 2.01 -0.71
CA ASP A 88 10.92 2.68 -0.32
C ASP A 88 11.75 2.99 -1.57
N GLY A 89 12.33 4.17 -1.63
CA GLY A 89 13.08 4.62 -2.80
C GLY A 89 13.73 5.97 -2.62
N GLU A 90 14.07 6.60 -3.73
CA GLU A 90 14.74 7.89 -3.78
C GLU A 90 14.04 8.81 -4.77
N VAL A 91 13.84 10.08 -4.38
CA VAL A 91 13.34 11.09 -5.31
C VAL A 91 14.46 11.45 -6.28
N VAL A 92 14.23 11.23 -7.58
CA VAL A 92 15.25 11.41 -8.64
C VAL A 92 14.91 12.51 -9.63
N ALA A 93 13.63 12.87 -9.76
CA ALA A 93 13.18 14.04 -10.49
C ALA A 93 11.85 14.55 -9.94
N TYR A 94 11.59 15.85 -10.09
CA TYR A 94 10.30 16.43 -9.76
C TYR A 94 10.06 17.73 -10.52
N ARG A 95 8.80 18.15 -10.57
CA ARG A 95 8.39 19.52 -10.90
C ARG A 95 7.39 19.98 -9.86
N ILE A 96 7.63 21.14 -9.26
CA ILE A 96 6.67 21.78 -8.35
C ILE A 96 6.10 22.98 -9.12
N CYS A 97 4.82 22.91 -9.50
CA CYS A 97 4.17 24.09 -10.05
C CYS A 97 3.88 25.09 -8.93
N LYS A 98 4.17 26.37 -9.17
CA LYS A 98 3.85 27.43 -8.21
C LYS A 98 2.34 27.56 -8.04
N ASP A 99 1.63 27.51 -9.15
CA ASP A 99 0.17 27.56 -9.23
C ASP A 99 -0.35 26.64 -10.34
N TYR A 100 -1.67 26.51 -10.49
CA TYR A 100 -2.25 25.78 -11.61
C TYR A 100 -1.86 26.39 -12.95
N GLN A 101 -1.53 25.53 -13.91
CA GLN A 101 -1.28 25.93 -15.29
C GLN A 101 -2.58 26.01 -16.06
N THR A 102 -2.62 26.84 -17.10
CA THR A 102 -3.78 26.96 -17.99
C THR A 102 -3.46 26.62 -19.44
N VAL A 103 -4.44 26.06 -20.14
CA VAL A 103 -4.47 25.90 -21.60
C VAL A 103 -5.76 26.55 -22.12
N ALA A 104 -5.68 27.26 -23.25
CA ALA A 104 -6.83 27.94 -23.82
C ALA A 104 -7.90 26.94 -24.29
N TRP A 105 -9.17 27.27 -24.06
CA TRP A 105 -10.32 26.51 -24.52
C TRP A 105 -11.51 27.43 -24.82
N GLU A 106 -12.51 26.94 -25.56
CA GLU A 106 -13.67 27.72 -26.00
C GLU A 106 -14.50 28.29 -24.85
N SER A 107 -14.59 27.57 -23.73
CA SER A 107 -15.30 28.04 -22.52
C SER A 107 -14.43 28.91 -21.60
N GLY A 108 -13.21 29.25 -22.02
CA GLY A 108 -12.20 29.92 -21.21
C GLY A 108 -11.02 29.00 -20.86
N PRO A 109 -9.94 29.53 -20.26
CA PRO A 109 -8.74 28.76 -19.96
C PRO A 109 -9.02 27.62 -18.96
N LEU A 110 -8.63 26.40 -19.32
CA LEU A 110 -8.77 25.21 -18.48
C LEU A 110 -7.54 25.03 -17.59
N ASN A 111 -7.77 24.75 -16.31
CA ASN A 111 -6.73 24.58 -15.30
C ASN A 111 -6.30 23.12 -15.15
N PHE A 112 -5.02 22.90 -14.92
CA PHE A 112 -4.48 21.62 -14.50
C PHE A 112 -3.18 21.83 -13.71
N SER A 113 -2.82 20.86 -12.89
CA SER A 113 -1.49 20.85 -12.28
C SER A 113 -0.49 20.07 -13.13
N GLY A 114 0.67 20.69 -13.37
CA GLY A 114 1.84 20.02 -13.91
C GLY A 114 2.78 19.44 -12.85
N SER A 115 2.47 19.61 -11.55
CA SER A 115 3.36 19.11 -10.50
C SER A 115 3.47 17.58 -10.56
N PHE A 116 4.70 17.08 -10.43
CA PHE A 116 4.96 15.66 -10.31
C PHE A 116 6.17 15.38 -9.42
N VAL A 117 6.25 14.15 -8.91
CA VAL A 117 7.47 13.59 -8.33
C VAL A 117 7.70 12.20 -8.91
N LEU A 118 8.96 11.91 -9.23
CA LEU A 118 9.43 10.64 -9.74
C LEU A 118 10.33 10.01 -8.68
N VAL A 119 9.97 8.80 -8.26
CA VAL A 119 10.70 8.02 -7.26
C VAL A 119 11.30 6.79 -7.92
N LYS A 120 12.60 6.58 -7.72
CA LYS A 120 13.33 5.38 -8.15
C LYS A 120 13.38 4.38 -7.02
N HIS A 121 13.16 3.12 -7.34
CA HIS A 121 13.12 2.00 -6.42
C HIS A 121 14.10 0.91 -6.84
N PHE A 122 14.44 0.04 -5.89
CA PHE A 122 15.19 -1.18 -6.14
C PHE A 122 14.64 -2.31 -5.29
N ILE A 123 14.38 -3.46 -5.91
CA ILE A 123 14.00 -4.69 -5.24
C ILE A 123 14.93 -5.82 -5.71
N GLN A 124 15.38 -6.65 -4.79
CA GLN A 124 16.16 -7.85 -5.05
C GLN A 124 15.79 -8.93 -4.04
N PRO A 125 14.85 -9.85 -4.35
CA PRO A 125 14.45 -10.89 -3.43
C PRO A 125 15.56 -11.91 -3.12
N GLY A 126 16.44 -12.17 -4.08
CA GLY A 126 17.55 -13.12 -3.95
C GLY A 126 18.88 -12.46 -3.62
N GLU A 127 19.95 -13.23 -3.72
CA GLU A 127 21.29 -12.76 -3.35
C GLU A 127 22.05 -12.16 -4.52
N LYS A 128 21.69 -12.51 -5.76
CA LYS A 128 22.35 -12.08 -6.99
C LYS A 128 21.58 -10.98 -7.69
N GLU A 129 22.29 -10.13 -8.44
CA GLU A 129 21.70 -9.06 -9.24
C GLU A 129 20.65 -9.55 -10.26
N SER A 130 20.72 -10.82 -10.69
CA SER A 130 19.71 -11.39 -11.58
C SER A 130 18.30 -11.46 -10.97
N SER A 131 18.17 -11.44 -9.64
CA SER A 131 16.87 -11.29 -8.97
C SER A 131 16.55 -9.83 -8.65
N GLY A 132 17.38 -8.88 -9.11
CA GLY A 132 17.19 -7.45 -8.91
C GLY A 132 16.29 -6.80 -9.97
N LEU A 133 15.63 -5.71 -9.61
CA LEU A 133 14.88 -4.87 -10.53
C LEU A 133 14.91 -3.42 -10.06
N HIS A 134 15.37 -2.54 -10.93
CA HIS A 134 15.09 -1.10 -10.83
C HIS A 134 13.76 -0.77 -11.49
N PHE A 135 12.95 0.01 -10.81
CA PHE A 135 11.70 0.54 -11.33
C PHE A 135 11.43 1.93 -10.75
N TYR A 136 10.45 2.62 -11.31
CA TYR A 136 10.10 3.98 -10.95
C TYR A 136 8.60 4.07 -10.69
N THR A 137 8.21 4.95 -9.77
CA THR A 137 6.83 5.41 -9.66
C THR A 137 6.74 6.89 -9.95
N LEU A 138 5.84 7.26 -10.86
CA LEU A 138 5.53 8.64 -11.20
C LEU A 138 4.22 9.02 -10.51
N TYR A 139 4.20 10.14 -9.79
CA TYR A 139 2.99 10.73 -9.23
C TYR A 139 2.79 12.09 -9.88
N MET A 140 1.79 12.23 -10.74
CA MET A 140 1.55 13.42 -11.57
C MET A 140 0.16 14.02 -11.31
N HIS A 141 0.00 15.29 -11.67
CA HIS A 141 -1.17 16.11 -11.35
C HIS A 141 -1.34 16.37 -9.85
N LEU A 142 -0.25 16.36 -9.09
CA LEU A 142 -0.27 16.69 -7.66
C LEU A 142 -0.64 18.17 -7.45
N ALA A 143 -1.29 18.51 -6.35
CA ALA A 143 -1.65 19.90 -6.05
C ALA A 143 -0.42 20.85 -6.11
N PRO A 144 -0.56 22.06 -6.69
CA PRO A 144 0.54 23.02 -6.78
C PRO A 144 0.90 23.61 -5.41
N TYR A 145 2.03 24.30 -5.32
CA TYR A 145 2.48 24.94 -4.09
C TYR A 145 1.46 25.94 -3.50
N SER A 146 0.77 26.69 -4.37
CA SER A 146 -0.30 27.62 -3.99
C SER A 146 -1.43 26.96 -3.19
N ALA A 147 -1.73 25.67 -3.43
CA ALA A 147 -2.78 24.94 -2.71
C ALA A 147 -2.41 24.63 -1.26
N TYR A 148 -1.11 24.44 -0.97
CA TYR A 148 -0.61 24.23 0.40
C TYR A 148 -0.41 25.54 1.17
N SER A 149 -0.69 26.70 0.55
CA SER A 149 -0.38 28.00 1.11
C SER A 149 -1.39 28.39 2.20
N VAL A 150 -0.92 28.23 3.44
CA VAL A 150 -1.41 28.78 4.71
C VAL A 150 -2.19 30.08 4.51
N ASN A 151 -3.36 30.18 5.14
CA ASN A 151 -4.16 31.40 5.11
C ASN A 151 -3.38 32.52 5.83
N PRO A 152 -3.14 33.71 5.23
CA PRO A 152 -2.47 34.82 5.92
C PRO A 152 -3.19 35.31 7.18
N ALA A 153 -4.47 34.97 7.35
CA ALA A 153 -5.25 35.21 8.57
C ALA A 153 -5.11 34.09 9.63
N GLU A 154 -4.28 33.07 9.37
CA GLU A 154 -4.09 31.92 10.25
C GLU A 154 -3.22 32.36 11.44
N THR A 155 -3.89 32.72 12.52
CA THR A 155 -3.26 33.05 13.80
C THR A 155 -2.79 31.81 14.55
N LYS A 156 -3.04 30.59 14.04
CA LYS A 156 -2.60 29.35 14.70
C LYS A 156 -1.22 28.95 14.24
N TRP A 157 -0.37 28.57 15.18
CA TRP A 157 1.02 28.19 14.98
C TRP A 157 1.33 26.92 15.76
N THR A 158 2.25 26.11 15.24
CA THR A 158 2.75 24.90 15.91
C THR A 158 4.21 25.08 16.29
N LEU A 159 4.54 24.79 17.56
CA LEU A 159 5.90 24.83 18.06
C LEU A 159 6.76 23.74 17.41
N GLN A 160 7.89 24.15 16.83
CA GLN A 160 8.83 23.26 16.15
C GLN A 160 9.87 22.64 17.09
N ASP A 161 10.00 23.19 18.30
CA ASP A 161 10.83 22.68 19.38
C ASP A 161 10.16 22.90 20.75
N SER A 162 10.80 22.44 21.81
CA SER A 162 10.34 22.68 23.18
C SER A 162 10.90 24.02 23.67
N LEU A 163 10.02 24.98 23.93
CA LEU A 163 10.39 26.38 24.16
C LEU A 163 10.07 26.78 25.59
N SER A 164 10.94 27.57 26.22
CA SER A 164 10.64 28.22 27.49
C SER A 164 9.46 29.17 27.33
N ALA A 165 8.52 29.10 28.26
CA ALA A 165 7.34 29.93 28.31
C ALA A 165 7.33 30.78 29.59
N TYR A 166 7.06 32.07 29.45
CA TYR A 166 7.06 33.03 30.55
C TYR A 166 5.68 33.66 30.73
N ASP A 167 5.36 34.08 31.95
CA ASP A 167 4.15 34.86 32.21
C ASP A 167 4.09 36.15 31.40
N PRO A 168 2.89 36.69 31.09
CA PRO A 168 2.75 37.94 30.36
C PRO A 168 3.52 39.13 30.96
N GLU A 169 3.65 39.18 32.29
CA GLU A 169 4.40 40.22 33.03
C GLU A 169 5.91 40.19 32.79
N TRP A 170 6.46 39.08 32.28
CA TRP A 170 7.89 38.94 31.98
C TRP A 170 8.42 40.03 31.04
N VAL A 171 7.58 40.56 30.15
CA VAL A 171 7.94 41.62 29.21
C VAL A 171 8.57 42.84 29.88
N MET A 172 8.17 43.15 31.13
CA MET A 172 8.72 44.25 31.93
C MET A 172 10.21 44.05 32.29
N SER A 173 10.68 42.80 32.22
CA SER A 173 12.06 42.39 32.53
C SER A 173 12.84 41.89 31.31
N ALA A 174 12.22 41.80 30.14
CA ALA A 174 12.77 41.15 28.94
C ALA A 174 14.07 41.78 28.43
N SER A 175 14.27 43.08 28.66
CA SER A 175 15.50 43.81 28.30
C SER A 175 16.64 43.65 29.30
N THR A 176 16.40 43.02 30.46
CA THR A 176 17.42 42.84 31.51
C THR A 176 18.21 41.55 31.32
N LYS A 177 19.53 41.60 31.56
CA LYS A 177 20.43 40.43 31.50
C LYS A 177 20.42 39.61 32.81
N ASN A 178 19.42 39.79 33.67
CA ASN A 178 19.36 39.12 34.97
C ASN A 178 18.57 37.81 34.86
N LYS A 179 19.29 36.69 34.87
CA LYS A 179 18.72 35.37 34.72
C LYS A 179 17.76 35.01 35.87
N ASP A 180 18.09 35.38 37.11
CA ASP A 180 17.27 35.06 38.29
C ASP A 180 15.90 35.75 38.22
N VAL A 181 15.88 36.98 37.70
CA VAL A 181 14.62 37.72 37.47
C VAL A 181 13.80 37.06 36.37
N SER A 182 14.43 36.71 35.24
CA SER A 182 13.74 36.03 34.13
C SER A 182 13.19 34.65 34.51
N ASP A 183 13.94 33.89 35.32
CA ASP A 183 13.55 32.56 35.78
C ASP A 183 12.36 32.63 36.76
N SER A 184 12.19 33.75 37.49
CA SER A 184 11.05 33.95 38.40
C SER A 184 9.70 34.05 37.66
N TYR A 185 9.69 34.46 36.39
CA TYR A 185 8.50 34.49 35.52
C TYR A 185 8.32 33.22 34.68
N SER A 186 9.23 32.25 34.78
CA SER A 186 9.16 31.02 34.00
C SER A 186 7.96 30.16 34.40
N LYS A 187 7.18 29.72 33.41
CA LYS A 187 6.10 28.73 33.56
C LYS A 187 6.49 27.34 33.06
N GLY A 188 7.78 27.12 32.85
CA GLY A 188 8.36 25.88 32.36
C GLY A 188 8.51 25.86 30.84
N THR A 189 8.56 24.66 30.27
CA THR A 189 8.86 24.45 28.85
C THR A 189 7.65 23.93 28.12
N MET A 190 7.12 24.72 27.18
CA MET A 190 6.05 24.31 26.29
C MET A 190 6.59 23.28 25.28
N PRO A 191 5.98 22.09 25.16
CA PRO A 191 6.56 21.01 24.37
C PRO A 191 6.43 21.23 22.86
N LYS A 192 7.38 20.67 22.09
CA LYS A 192 7.27 20.55 20.63
C LYS A 192 5.93 19.96 20.21
N GLY A 193 5.30 20.57 19.20
CA GLY A 193 3.98 20.18 18.70
C GLY A 193 2.81 20.78 19.50
N ALA A 194 3.07 21.71 20.44
CA ALA A 194 2.04 22.57 21.01
C ALA A 194 1.47 23.52 19.96
N ILE A 195 0.16 23.72 19.99
CA ILE A 195 -0.59 24.64 19.13
C ILE A 195 -0.87 25.91 19.93
N VAL A 196 -0.48 27.05 19.36
CA VAL A 196 -0.66 28.37 19.95
C VAL A 196 -1.31 29.32 18.96
N GLU A 197 -2.04 30.32 19.47
CA GLU A 197 -2.55 31.43 18.69
C GLU A 197 -1.69 32.67 18.87
N TRP A 198 -1.28 33.28 17.77
CA TRP A 198 -0.44 34.47 17.72
C TRP A 198 -0.69 35.26 16.44
N ASN A 199 -1.01 36.55 16.58
CA ASN A 199 -1.15 37.45 15.45
C ASN A 199 0.16 38.19 15.20
N LYS A 200 0.93 37.71 14.22
CA LYS A 200 2.23 38.28 13.84
C LYS A 200 2.16 39.74 13.35
N SER A 201 0.99 40.22 12.95
CA SER A 201 0.82 41.59 12.45
C SER A 201 0.55 42.61 13.56
N ASP A 202 0.27 42.14 14.78
CA ASP A 202 -0.01 43.00 15.93
C ASP A 202 1.27 43.29 16.72
N GLY A 203 1.86 44.46 16.51
CA GLY A 203 3.11 44.86 17.17
C GLY A 203 3.07 44.87 18.70
N SER A 204 1.89 44.86 19.34
CA SER A 204 1.77 44.76 20.80
C SER A 204 2.04 43.35 21.34
N LEU A 205 2.01 42.33 20.48
CA LEU A 205 2.29 40.93 20.83
C LEU A 205 3.73 40.53 20.57
N HIS A 206 4.64 41.49 20.37
CA HIS A 206 6.06 41.25 20.06
C HIS A 206 6.96 41.97 21.06
N THR A 207 8.10 41.36 21.36
CA THR A 207 9.20 42.03 22.06
C THR A 207 10.54 41.44 21.64
N VAL A 208 11.59 42.24 21.71
CA VAL A 208 12.97 41.78 21.52
C VAL A 208 13.66 41.81 22.87
N ALA A 209 14.08 40.65 23.34
CA ALA A 209 14.72 40.50 24.65
C ALA A 209 16.22 40.85 24.61
N PHE A 210 16.88 40.89 25.78
CA PHE A 210 18.31 41.27 25.93
C PHE A 210 19.27 40.43 25.06
N ASN A 211 18.84 39.22 24.68
CA ASN A 211 19.60 38.26 23.87
C ASN A 211 19.43 38.50 22.36
N ASN A 212 18.83 39.62 21.94
CA ASN A 212 18.49 39.96 20.56
C ASN A 212 17.62 38.90 19.87
N ARG A 213 16.78 38.19 20.63
CA ARG A 213 15.81 37.24 20.10
C ARG A 213 14.41 37.82 20.15
N GLU A 214 13.59 37.43 19.18
CA GLU A 214 12.19 37.84 19.11
C GLU A 214 11.30 36.88 19.90
N TYR A 215 10.50 37.46 20.80
CA TYR A 215 9.48 36.77 21.56
C TYR A 215 8.11 37.27 21.13
N GLY A 216 7.15 36.34 21.10
CA GLY A 216 5.75 36.61 20.82
C GLY A 216 4.87 36.27 22.03
N LEU A 217 3.87 37.09 22.30
CA LEU A 217 2.84 36.81 23.30
C LEU A 217 1.77 35.94 22.65
N VAL A 218 1.79 34.65 22.98
CA VAL A 218 0.94 33.65 22.34
C VAL A 218 -0.10 33.12 23.30
N THR A 219 -1.27 32.74 22.79
CA THR A 219 -2.31 32.04 23.57
C THR A 219 -2.15 30.53 23.36
N PHE A 220 -1.97 29.76 24.41
CA PHE A 220 -1.92 28.30 24.30
C PHE A 220 -3.31 27.73 23.95
N VAL A 221 -3.39 26.86 22.95
CA VAL A 221 -4.66 26.24 22.51
C VAL A 221 -4.71 24.78 22.96
N SER A 222 -3.79 23.95 22.47
CA SER A 222 -3.77 22.51 22.75
C SER A 222 -2.42 21.88 22.38
N LEU A 223 -2.30 20.57 22.57
CA LEU A 223 -1.27 19.78 21.89
C LEU A 223 -1.82 19.28 20.55
N SER A 224 -0.95 19.15 19.54
CA SER A 224 -1.27 18.48 18.28
C SER A 224 -1.54 16.99 18.49
N GLU A 225 -2.32 16.38 17.58
CA GLU A 225 -2.60 14.94 17.64
C GLU A 225 -1.33 14.10 17.62
N ASP A 226 -0.31 14.50 16.87
CA ASP A 226 0.98 13.80 16.82
C ASP A 226 1.75 13.88 18.14
N ALA A 227 1.70 15.04 18.82
CA ALA A 227 2.27 15.18 20.14
C ALA A 227 1.52 14.29 21.15
N LEU A 228 0.19 14.22 21.06
CA LEU A 228 -0.64 13.36 21.90
C LEU A 228 -0.38 11.87 21.64
N LYS A 229 -0.28 11.44 20.37
CA LYS A 229 0.08 10.06 19.98
C LYS A 229 1.47 9.66 20.48
N LYS A 230 2.41 10.61 20.53
CA LYS A 230 3.75 10.43 21.13
C LYS A 230 3.76 10.52 22.66
N GLY A 231 2.59 10.55 23.30
CA GLY A 231 2.44 10.54 24.76
C GLY A 231 2.88 11.84 25.44
N LYS A 232 2.99 12.96 24.72
CA LYS A 232 3.35 14.25 25.30
C LYS A 232 2.23 14.74 26.22
N LYS A 233 2.62 15.32 27.34
CA LYS A 233 1.74 15.96 28.32
C LYS A 233 2.18 17.40 28.52
N THR A 234 1.26 18.23 29.00
CA THR A 234 1.49 19.66 29.22
C THR A 234 0.77 20.11 30.48
N SER A 235 1.38 21.02 31.24
CA SER A 235 0.75 21.73 32.35
C SER A 235 0.14 23.07 31.95
N PHE A 236 0.39 23.52 30.71
CA PHE A 236 -0.15 24.76 30.15
C PHE A 236 -1.65 24.62 29.90
N LYS A 237 -2.43 25.64 30.26
CA LYS A 237 -3.90 25.61 30.19
C LYS A 237 -4.39 26.30 28.91
N PRO A 238 -5.30 25.67 28.14
CA PRO A 238 -5.92 26.30 26.98
C PRO A 238 -6.52 27.68 27.32
N GLY A 239 -6.28 28.66 26.45
CA GLY A 239 -6.72 30.05 26.61
C GLY A 239 -5.80 30.95 27.45
N GLN A 240 -4.73 30.41 28.05
CA GLN A 240 -3.74 31.23 28.78
C GLN A 240 -2.65 31.76 27.85
N GLN A 241 -2.16 32.97 28.15
CA GLN A 241 -1.12 33.64 27.37
C GLN A 241 0.28 33.46 27.97
N TYR A 242 1.28 33.32 27.09
CA TYR A 242 2.67 33.17 27.47
C TYR A 242 3.59 33.84 26.46
N TRP A 243 4.72 34.38 26.92
CA TRP A 243 5.81 34.79 26.03
C TRP A 243 6.66 33.59 25.68
N ILE A 244 6.86 33.34 24.38
CA ILE A 244 7.74 32.29 23.84
C ILE A 244 8.60 32.85 22.71
N LEU A 245 9.70 32.15 22.38
CA LEU A 245 10.48 32.47 21.19
C LEU A 245 9.68 32.20 19.92
N VAL A 246 9.67 33.18 19.00
CA VAL A 246 8.93 33.10 17.73
C VAL A 246 9.80 33.32 16.50
N ASP A 247 11.04 33.77 16.68
CA ASP A 247 12.02 33.88 15.61
C ASP A 247 12.56 32.51 15.14
N LYS A 248 13.39 32.53 14.08
CA LYS A 248 14.21 31.38 13.63
C LYS A 248 13.43 30.06 13.48
N ASN A 249 12.18 30.15 13.02
CA ASN A 249 11.27 29.00 12.82
C ASN A 249 11.00 28.20 14.11
N ASN A 250 11.10 28.81 15.29
CA ASN A 250 10.69 28.17 16.55
C ASN A 250 9.20 27.82 16.55
N ILE A 251 8.42 28.53 15.74
CA ILE A 251 7.03 28.22 15.41
C ILE A 251 6.85 28.18 13.89
N SER A 252 5.93 27.34 13.42
CA SER A 252 5.46 27.33 12.02
C SER A 252 3.98 27.68 11.99
N PRO A 253 3.45 28.26 10.91
CA PRO A 253 2.01 28.39 10.77
C PRO A 253 1.38 27.00 10.91
N GLY A 254 0.30 26.92 11.66
CA GLY A 254 -0.47 25.70 11.76
C GLY A 254 -1.03 25.42 10.38
N THR A 255 -0.47 24.44 9.67
CA THR A 255 -1.18 23.87 8.53
C THR A 255 -2.53 23.40 9.05
N SER A 256 -3.59 23.69 8.32
CA SER A 256 -4.99 23.42 8.65
C SER A 256 -5.30 21.90 8.67
N GLY A 257 -4.51 21.10 9.39
CA GLY A 257 -4.48 19.64 9.31
C GLY A 257 -3.82 19.07 8.06
N VAL A 258 -3.48 19.89 7.05
CA VAL A 258 -2.97 19.40 5.75
C VAL A 258 -1.47 19.09 5.83
N SER A 259 -1.11 17.82 5.61
CA SER A 259 0.30 17.42 5.56
C SER A 259 0.96 17.89 4.26
N GLN A 260 2.06 18.65 4.36
CA GLN A 260 2.87 18.95 3.19
C GLN A 260 3.60 17.68 2.71
N PRO A 261 3.97 17.60 1.41
CA PRO A 261 4.82 16.52 0.93
C PRO A 261 6.11 16.42 1.76
N SER A 262 6.42 15.23 2.26
CA SER A 262 7.55 15.05 3.20
C SER A 262 8.88 15.42 2.55
N TRP A 263 9.02 15.16 1.24
CA TRP A 263 10.21 15.43 0.47
C TRP A 263 10.51 16.93 0.29
N TRP A 264 9.53 17.82 0.47
CA TRP A 264 9.75 19.27 0.43
C TRP A 264 10.64 19.77 1.56
N GLN A 265 10.73 19.03 2.68
CA GLN A 265 11.59 19.42 3.80
C GLN A 265 13.07 19.58 3.39
N LYS A 266 13.50 18.88 2.33
CA LYS A 266 14.86 19.02 1.78
C LYS A 266 15.08 20.32 1.01
N LEU A 267 14.00 20.98 0.60
CA LEU A 267 13.97 22.19 -0.23
C LEU A 267 13.62 23.45 0.58
N MET A 268 13.21 23.29 1.84
CA MET A 268 12.81 24.38 2.72
C MET A 268 13.95 24.76 3.68
N PRO A 269 14.10 26.05 4.06
CA PRO A 269 15.18 26.50 4.94
C PRO A 269 15.30 25.66 6.22
N PRO A 270 16.53 25.26 6.62
CA PRO A 270 17.83 25.74 6.16
C PRO A 270 18.42 24.97 4.95
N ALA A 271 17.59 24.44 4.04
CA ALA A 271 18.05 23.77 2.82
C ALA A 271 19.15 24.54 2.07
N LYS A 272 20.13 23.79 1.55
CA LYS A 272 21.23 24.33 0.73
C LYS A 272 20.75 24.85 -0.63
N GLU A 273 19.65 24.29 -1.14
CA GLU A 273 19.07 24.63 -2.44
C GLU A 273 17.68 25.21 -2.25
N ALA A 274 17.40 26.33 -2.91
CA ALA A 274 16.09 26.96 -2.88
C ALA A 274 15.09 26.13 -3.71
N MET A 275 13.84 26.05 -3.24
CA MET A 275 12.74 25.48 -4.00
C MET A 275 12.58 26.21 -5.33
N LYS A 276 12.65 25.46 -6.42
CA LYS A 276 12.44 25.91 -7.79
C LYS A 276 11.02 25.57 -8.23
N PHE A 277 10.42 26.46 -9.02
CA PHE A 277 9.04 26.31 -9.48
C PHE A 277 8.98 26.21 -11.00
N ASP A 278 7.97 25.48 -11.48
CA ASP A 278 7.56 25.42 -12.89
C ASP A 278 8.63 24.88 -13.86
N GLU A 279 9.67 24.23 -13.35
CA GLU A 279 10.71 23.54 -14.11
C GLU A 279 10.96 22.12 -13.57
N VAL A 280 11.50 21.24 -14.43
CA VAL A 280 11.94 19.90 -14.03
C VAL A 280 13.28 20.01 -13.31
N VAL A 281 13.35 19.45 -12.10
CA VAL A 281 14.56 19.42 -11.28
C VAL A 281 15.02 17.99 -11.08
N CYS A 282 16.30 17.75 -11.33
CA CYS A 282 16.99 16.50 -11.02
C CYS A 282 17.86 16.71 -9.77
N PRO A 283 17.36 16.44 -8.55
CA PRO A 283 18.14 16.63 -7.33
C PRO A 283 19.28 15.60 -7.25
N THR A 284 20.22 15.83 -6.32
CA THR A 284 20.97 14.70 -5.76
C THR A 284 19.95 13.76 -5.09
N PRO A 285 19.88 12.47 -5.46
CA PRO A 285 18.85 11.57 -4.94
C PRO A 285 18.81 11.57 -3.42
N TYR A 286 17.60 11.58 -2.87
CA TYR A 286 17.40 11.48 -1.44
C TYR A 286 16.25 10.52 -1.12
N ALA A 287 16.42 9.81 -0.02
CA ALA A 287 15.50 8.76 0.40
C ALA A 287 14.08 9.30 0.69
N ILE A 288 13.09 8.50 0.30
CA ILE A 288 11.68 8.62 0.66
C ILE A 288 11.16 7.22 1.02
N SER A 289 10.40 7.12 2.11
CA SER A 289 9.94 5.82 2.62
C SER A 289 8.54 5.49 2.14
N ALA A 290 8.23 4.20 2.03
CA ALA A 290 6.87 3.74 1.74
C ALA A 290 5.88 4.22 2.83
N GLY A 291 4.86 4.95 2.40
CA GLY A 291 3.87 5.59 3.25
C GLY A 291 4.10 7.09 3.46
N ASP A 292 5.26 7.62 3.09
CA ASP A 292 5.53 9.05 3.19
C ASP A 292 4.63 9.87 2.25
N PRO A 293 4.12 11.04 2.68
CA PRO A 293 3.33 11.94 1.83
C PRO A 293 4.11 12.41 0.59
N VAL A 294 3.64 12.05 -0.61
CA VAL A 294 4.19 12.56 -1.89
C VAL A 294 3.47 13.83 -2.35
N GLY A 295 2.20 14.02 -1.97
CA GLY A 295 1.36 15.14 -2.35
C GLY A 295 -0.12 14.87 -2.15
N HIS A 296 -0.96 15.71 -2.72
CA HIS A 296 -2.43 15.58 -2.73
C HIS A 296 -2.90 15.69 -4.17
N MET A 297 -4.12 15.23 -4.47
CA MET A 297 -4.70 15.35 -5.80
C MET A 297 -4.88 16.82 -6.15
N GLY A 298 -4.43 17.21 -7.34
CA GLY A 298 -4.61 18.55 -7.87
C GLY A 298 -5.89 18.67 -8.68
N TYR A 299 -6.46 19.87 -8.70
CA TYR A 299 -7.58 20.22 -9.56
C TYR A 299 -7.18 20.15 -11.05
N TYR A 300 -8.08 19.60 -11.86
CA TYR A 300 -7.89 19.29 -13.27
C TYR A 300 -9.19 19.50 -14.05
N GLN A 301 -9.11 20.24 -15.16
CA GLN A 301 -10.20 20.45 -16.10
C GLN A 301 -9.88 19.79 -17.45
N ALA A 302 -10.66 18.76 -17.80
CA ALA A 302 -10.59 18.10 -19.09
C ALA A 302 -11.57 18.78 -20.08
N PRO A 303 -11.16 19.08 -21.32
CA PRO A 303 -12.09 19.62 -22.32
C PRO A 303 -13.19 18.61 -22.67
N LYS A 304 -14.37 19.13 -23.02
CA LYS A 304 -15.47 18.40 -23.65
C LYS A 304 -16.19 19.33 -24.62
N ASP A 305 -17.05 18.78 -25.48
CA ASP A 305 -17.87 19.60 -26.38
C ASP A 305 -18.71 20.61 -25.59
N GLY A 306 -18.55 21.90 -25.89
CA GLY A 306 -19.29 22.98 -25.25
C GLY A 306 -18.86 23.31 -23.82
N GLY A 307 -17.71 22.80 -23.32
CA GLY A 307 -17.23 23.14 -21.99
C GLY A 307 -16.10 22.25 -21.47
N TYR A 308 -16.16 21.88 -20.20
CA TYR A 308 -15.18 21.01 -19.56
C TYR A 308 -15.81 20.07 -18.52
N GLU A 309 -15.04 19.07 -18.09
CA GLU A 309 -15.27 18.27 -16.89
C GLU A 309 -14.17 18.58 -15.89
N ALA A 310 -14.56 18.93 -14.66
CA ALA A 310 -13.63 19.23 -13.58
C ALA A 310 -13.58 18.10 -12.57
N ARG A 311 -12.40 17.83 -12.04
CA ARG A 311 -12.12 16.82 -11.02
C ARG A 311 -10.83 17.14 -10.27
N TYR A 312 -10.61 16.52 -9.13
CA TYR A 312 -9.28 16.39 -8.55
C TYR A 312 -8.73 15.03 -8.93
N GLN A 313 -7.49 14.97 -9.39
CA GLN A 313 -6.90 13.70 -9.75
C GLN A 313 -5.43 13.62 -9.37
N VAL A 314 -4.96 12.39 -9.21
CA VAL A 314 -3.55 12.04 -9.35
C VAL A 314 -3.45 10.97 -10.43
N HIS A 315 -2.44 11.09 -11.29
CA HIS A 315 -2.05 10.06 -12.23
C HIS A 315 -0.83 9.34 -11.68
N ILE A 316 -0.88 8.00 -11.60
CA ILE A 316 0.21 7.18 -11.07
C ILE A 316 0.65 6.17 -12.12
N GLU A 317 1.94 6.18 -12.47
CA GLU A 317 2.56 5.14 -13.30
C GLU A 317 3.59 4.34 -12.50
N CYS A 318 3.79 3.08 -12.90
CA CYS A 318 4.88 2.24 -12.43
C CYS A 318 5.64 1.75 -13.65
N THR A 319 6.90 2.16 -13.79
CA THR A 319 7.67 1.96 -15.02
C THR A 319 9.06 1.39 -14.74
N SER A 320 9.69 0.77 -15.73
CA SER A 320 11.06 0.29 -15.62
C SER A 320 11.82 0.46 -16.94
N MET A 321 13.10 0.81 -16.81
CA MET A 321 14.08 0.84 -17.90
C MET A 321 15.11 -0.28 -17.75
N ASP A 322 14.89 -1.21 -16.81
CA ASP A 322 15.84 -2.24 -16.47
C ASP A 322 15.74 -3.40 -17.45
N ASP A 323 16.86 -3.71 -18.13
CA ASP A 323 16.94 -4.83 -19.07
C ASP A 323 16.83 -6.19 -18.36
N ASN A 324 16.98 -6.24 -17.04
CA ASN A 324 16.79 -7.47 -16.25
C ASN A 324 15.32 -7.81 -15.98
N LEU A 325 14.35 -6.96 -16.35
CA LEU A 325 12.93 -7.15 -16.01
C LEU A 325 12.39 -8.54 -16.39
N GLU A 326 12.62 -8.99 -17.61
CA GLU A 326 12.10 -10.30 -18.05
C GLU A 326 12.67 -11.45 -17.24
N LYS A 327 13.97 -11.39 -16.92
CA LYS A 327 14.65 -12.37 -16.09
C LYS A 327 14.18 -12.32 -14.64
N PHE A 328 13.93 -11.11 -14.10
CA PHE A 328 13.37 -10.93 -12.77
C PHE A 328 12.04 -11.69 -12.61
N LEU A 329 11.15 -11.62 -13.61
CA LEU A 329 9.85 -12.30 -13.58
C LEU A 329 9.96 -13.83 -13.51
N THR A 330 11.07 -14.42 -13.94
CA THR A 330 11.25 -15.89 -13.91
C THR A 330 11.71 -16.42 -12.55
N ASN A 331 11.98 -15.55 -11.57
CA ASN A 331 12.53 -15.92 -10.26
C ASN A 331 13.78 -16.82 -10.38
N PRO A 332 14.89 -16.33 -10.96
CA PRO A 332 16.01 -17.16 -11.38
C PRO A 332 16.73 -17.87 -10.21
N GLU A 333 16.58 -17.35 -9.00
CA GLU A 333 17.14 -17.94 -7.77
C GLU A 333 16.12 -18.76 -6.97
N GLN A 334 14.90 -18.95 -7.50
CA GLN A 334 13.82 -19.74 -6.86
C GLN A 334 13.52 -19.22 -5.44
N VAL A 335 13.55 -17.91 -5.27
CA VAL A 335 13.32 -17.26 -3.98
C VAL A 335 11.92 -17.60 -3.51
N GLY A 336 11.80 -17.99 -2.23
CA GLY A 336 10.52 -18.35 -1.61
C GLY A 336 9.99 -19.74 -1.96
N GLU A 337 10.72 -20.58 -2.69
CA GLU A 337 10.29 -21.95 -3.04
C GLU A 337 9.95 -22.80 -1.80
N LYS A 338 10.67 -22.59 -0.68
CA LYS A 338 10.41 -23.28 0.59
C LYS A 338 9.12 -22.84 1.30
N ASN A 339 8.58 -21.68 0.93
CA ASN A 339 7.37 -21.08 1.50
C ASN A 339 6.38 -20.73 0.37
N PRO A 340 5.87 -21.72 -0.36
CA PRO A 340 4.99 -21.47 -1.49
C PRO A 340 3.65 -20.92 -1.03
N LEU A 341 3.09 -20.00 -1.82
CA LEU A 341 1.79 -19.38 -1.53
C LEU A 341 0.71 -19.84 -2.50
N TRP A 342 1.09 -20.46 -3.61
CA TRP A 342 0.17 -20.82 -4.67
C TRP A 342 0.37 -22.26 -5.12
N LEU A 343 -0.72 -22.89 -5.54
CA LEU A 343 -0.72 -24.14 -6.26
C LEU A 343 -1.13 -23.86 -7.70
N LYS A 344 -0.28 -24.23 -8.66
CA LYS A 344 -0.57 -24.14 -10.09
C LYS A 344 -0.69 -25.53 -10.67
N TYR A 345 -1.68 -25.74 -11.53
CA TYR A 345 -1.73 -26.90 -12.42
C TYR A 345 -2.00 -26.47 -13.85
N THR A 346 -1.61 -27.32 -14.78
CA THR A 346 -1.78 -27.14 -16.23
C THR A 346 -2.76 -28.19 -16.78
N PRO A 347 -3.16 -28.12 -18.06
CA PRO A 347 -3.86 -29.21 -18.72
C PRO A 347 -3.13 -30.56 -18.58
N ASP A 348 -3.88 -31.65 -18.73
CA ASP A 348 -3.43 -33.04 -18.71
C ASP A 348 -2.98 -33.59 -17.33
N LEU A 349 -3.21 -32.85 -16.25
CA LEU A 349 -2.99 -33.35 -14.89
C LEU A 349 -4.01 -34.45 -14.57
N THR A 350 -3.48 -35.59 -14.09
CA THR A 350 -4.31 -36.71 -13.64
C THR A 350 -5.12 -36.33 -12.40
N LEU A 351 -6.42 -36.56 -12.47
CA LEU A 351 -7.34 -36.32 -11.36
C LEU A 351 -7.69 -37.61 -10.61
N TYR A 352 -8.17 -37.45 -9.38
CA TYR A 352 -8.59 -38.52 -8.49
C TYR A 352 -9.95 -38.21 -7.85
N LYS A 353 -10.71 -39.26 -7.57
CA LYS A 353 -11.98 -39.19 -6.82
C LYS A 353 -11.78 -39.81 -5.45
N LYS A 354 -12.37 -39.18 -4.44
CA LYS A 354 -12.42 -39.69 -3.06
C LYS A 354 -13.70 -40.50 -2.86
N GLU A 355 -13.56 -41.77 -2.49
CA GLU A 355 -14.66 -42.60 -2.01
C GLU A 355 -14.96 -42.20 -0.56
N VAL A 356 -15.95 -41.32 -0.35
CA VAL A 356 -16.15 -40.62 0.93
C VAL A 356 -16.34 -41.57 2.13
N VAL A 357 -17.00 -42.72 1.92
CA VAL A 357 -17.32 -43.68 2.97
C VAL A 357 -16.06 -44.36 3.52
N ILE A 358 -15.23 -44.91 2.65
CA ILE A 358 -14.03 -45.66 3.04
C ILE A 358 -12.76 -44.79 3.09
N GLY A 359 -12.81 -43.58 2.52
CA GLY A 359 -11.70 -42.63 2.53
C GLY A 359 -10.52 -43.02 1.65
N THR A 360 -10.76 -43.76 0.57
CA THR A 360 -9.74 -44.14 -0.42
C THR A 360 -9.88 -43.33 -1.70
N PHE A 361 -8.80 -43.27 -2.47
CA PHE A 361 -8.75 -42.52 -3.72
C PHE A 361 -8.59 -43.45 -4.92
N THR A 362 -9.34 -43.17 -5.99
CA THR A 362 -9.20 -43.86 -7.27
C THR A 362 -8.94 -42.85 -8.38
N LYS A 363 -8.18 -43.26 -9.39
CA LYS A 363 -7.86 -42.42 -10.54
C LYS A 363 -9.14 -42.08 -11.30
N ASP A 364 -9.36 -40.80 -11.55
CA ASP A 364 -10.44 -40.33 -12.40
C ASP A 364 -10.07 -40.57 -13.88
N THR A 365 -11.09 -40.79 -14.70
CA THR A 365 -10.94 -40.84 -16.16
C THR A 365 -10.73 -39.45 -16.75
N ARG A 366 -11.12 -38.40 -16.02
CA ARG A 366 -10.88 -37.00 -16.39
C ARG A 366 -9.44 -36.58 -16.10
N VAL A 367 -8.96 -35.66 -16.91
CA VAL A 367 -7.75 -34.86 -16.65
C VAL A 367 -8.13 -33.39 -16.63
N THR A 368 -7.27 -32.53 -16.08
CA THR A 368 -7.44 -31.08 -16.20
C THR A 368 -7.34 -30.66 -17.67
N THR A 369 -8.05 -29.61 -18.05
CA THR A 369 -8.09 -29.13 -19.45
C THR A 369 -7.53 -27.72 -19.61
N ARG A 370 -7.11 -27.10 -18.50
CA ARG A 370 -6.73 -25.68 -18.42
C ARG A 370 -5.66 -25.46 -17.36
N THR A 371 -5.04 -24.29 -17.41
CA THR A 371 -4.17 -23.81 -16.35
C THR A 371 -4.98 -23.10 -15.27
N VAL A 372 -4.73 -23.42 -14.00
CA VAL A 372 -5.36 -22.73 -12.85
C VAL A 372 -4.31 -22.49 -11.78
N ILE A 373 -4.42 -21.33 -11.12
CA ILE A 373 -3.61 -20.95 -9.98
C ILE A 373 -4.55 -20.74 -8.79
N LEU A 374 -4.28 -21.42 -7.69
CA LEU A 374 -5.06 -21.35 -6.45
C LEU A 374 -4.19 -20.82 -5.31
N PRO A 375 -4.70 -19.93 -4.45
CA PRO A 375 -4.06 -19.65 -3.17
C PRO A 375 -3.94 -20.96 -2.40
N LEU A 376 -2.73 -21.33 -1.98
CA LEU A 376 -2.48 -22.58 -1.27
C LEU A 376 -3.25 -22.61 0.06
N SER A 377 -3.49 -21.45 0.67
CA SER A 377 -4.35 -21.29 1.86
C SER A 377 -5.80 -21.76 1.66
N GLN A 378 -6.28 -21.82 0.43
CA GLN A 378 -7.62 -22.29 0.07
C GLN A 378 -7.64 -23.75 -0.39
N VAL A 379 -6.48 -24.39 -0.54
CA VAL A 379 -6.36 -25.79 -0.99
C VAL A 379 -6.30 -26.71 0.23
N GLN A 380 -7.32 -27.56 0.38
CA GLN A 380 -7.34 -28.58 1.43
C GLN A 380 -6.50 -29.79 1.04
N THR A 381 -5.89 -30.45 2.02
CA THR A 381 -5.19 -31.73 1.84
C THR A 381 -6.01 -32.83 2.48
N ASP A 382 -6.28 -33.89 1.72
CA ASP A 382 -6.89 -35.12 2.22
C ASP A 382 -5.86 -36.26 2.19
N ILE A 383 -6.07 -37.26 3.05
CA ILE A 383 -5.18 -38.42 3.16
C ILE A 383 -5.98 -39.69 2.88
N ASP A 384 -5.44 -40.54 2.01
CA ASP A 384 -5.96 -41.88 1.77
C ASP A 384 -5.80 -42.74 3.02
N LYS A 385 -6.91 -43.31 3.52
CA LYS A 385 -6.91 -44.06 4.79
C LYS A 385 -6.10 -45.36 4.73
N THR A 386 -5.86 -45.91 3.55
CA THR A 386 -5.16 -47.18 3.36
C THR A 386 -3.69 -46.96 3.02
N THR A 387 -3.40 -46.14 2.01
CA THR A 387 -2.04 -45.93 1.49
C THR A 387 -1.30 -44.81 2.21
N ARG A 388 -2.01 -43.97 2.99
CA ARG A 388 -1.49 -42.76 3.64
C ARG A 388 -0.98 -41.70 2.65
N GLN A 389 -1.26 -41.86 1.36
CA GLN A 389 -0.94 -40.90 0.31
C GLN A 389 -1.79 -39.64 0.47
N GLU A 390 -1.15 -38.48 0.33
CA GLU A 390 -1.80 -37.18 0.41
C GLU A 390 -2.30 -36.71 -0.97
N TYR A 391 -3.43 -36.00 -0.98
CA TYR A 391 -4.06 -35.44 -2.16
C TYR A 391 -4.50 -34.00 -1.91
N TRP A 392 -4.27 -33.13 -2.88
CA TRP A 392 -4.79 -31.76 -2.87
C TRP A 392 -6.19 -31.72 -3.45
N GLN A 393 -7.13 -31.08 -2.75
CA GLN A 393 -8.48 -30.85 -3.26
C GLN A 393 -8.49 -29.69 -4.26
N LEU A 394 -8.73 -30.01 -5.54
CA LEU A 394 -8.87 -29.04 -6.62
C LEU A 394 -10.35 -28.68 -6.80
N ARG A 395 -10.82 -27.71 -6.02
CA ARG A 395 -12.24 -27.27 -6.05
C ARG A 395 -12.76 -26.90 -7.45
N PRO A 396 -12.01 -26.15 -8.30
CA PRO A 396 -12.48 -25.81 -9.64
C PRO A 396 -12.74 -27.02 -10.55
N GLU A 397 -12.05 -28.13 -10.29
CA GLU A 397 -12.18 -29.38 -11.06
C GLU A 397 -13.16 -30.37 -10.41
N ASN A 398 -13.62 -30.04 -9.19
CA ASN A 398 -14.37 -30.92 -8.30
C ASN A 398 -13.70 -32.31 -8.21
N ALA A 399 -12.40 -32.30 -7.96
CA ALA A 399 -11.55 -33.49 -7.98
C ALA A 399 -10.32 -33.30 -7.08
N TYR A 400 -9.44 -34.30 -7.07
CA TYR A 400 -8.21 -34.31 -6.31
C TYR A 400 -6.99 -34.52 -7.21
N ALA A 401 -5.84 -34.01 -6.80
CA ALA A 401 -4.56 -34.28 -7.43
C ALA A 401 -3.57 -34.87 -6.42
N LEU A 402 -2.67 -35.72 -6.89
CA LEU A 402 -1.66 -36.34 -6.03
C LEU A 402 -0.70 -35.29 -5.51
N LYS A 403 -0.42 -35.32 -4.20
CA LYS A 403 0.59 -34.45 -3.59
C LYS A 403 1.97 -35.10 -3.64
N GLY A 404 3.01 -34.29 -3.84
CA GLY A 404 4.41 -34.74 -3.88
C GLY A 404 4.90 -35.16 -5.26
N GLN A 405 4.17 -34.81 -6.33
CA GLN A 405 4.61 -34.94 -7.71
C GLN A 405 5.16 -33.61 -8.26
N ALA A 406 5.76 -33.65 -9.46
CA ALA A 406 6.21 -32.44 -10.16
C ALA A 406 5.05 -31.50 -10.53
N GLU A 407 3.89 -32.07 -10.86
CA GLU A 407 2.63 -31.36 -11.03
C GLU A 407 1.60 -31.93 -10.04
N PRO A 408 0.74 -31.10 -9.43
CA PRO A 408 0.68 -29.64 -9.59
C PRO A 408 1.84 -28.90 -8.90
N GLN A 409 2.33 -27.83 -9.51
CA GLN A 409 3.44 -27.01 -9.04
C GLN A 409 3.08 -26.15 -7.83
N LEU A 410 3.97 -26.12 -6.85
CA LEU A 410 3.96 -25.11 -5.78
C LEU A 410 4.75 -23.89 -6.26
N LEU A 411 4.16 -22.69 -6.12
CA LEU A 411 4.79 -21.45 -6.54
C LEU A 411 4.98 -20.50 -5.36
N SER A 412 6.11 -19.80 -5.37
CA SER A 412 6.36 -18.68 -4.47
C SER A 412 5.66 -17.42 -4.97
N GLN A 413 5.66 -16.37 -4.14
CA GLN A 413 5.17 -15.05 -4.55
C GLN A 413 6.02 -14.39 -5.66
N TYR A 414 7.29 -14.81 -5.81
CA TYR A 414 8.23 -14.20 -6.75
C TYR A 414 8.21 -14.89 -8.12
N ASP A 415 7.52 -16.01 -8.28
CA ASP A 415 7.34 -16.71 -9.56
C ASP A 415 6.36 -15.96 -10.48
N LEU A 416 6.54 -14.64 -10.65
CA LEU A 416 5.61 -13.72 -11.30
C LEU A 416 5.20 -14.19 -12.70
N GLY A 417 6.17 -14.66 -13.50
CA GLY A 417 5.92 -15.23 -14.81
C GLY A 417 4.97 -16.44 -14.76
N LYS A 418 5.15 -17.32 -13.77
CA LYS A 418 4.25 -18.48 -13.57
C LYS A 418 2.90 -18.07 -12.99
N LEU A 419 2.83 -16.93 -12.29
CA LEU A 419 1.62 -16.31 -11.73
C LEU A 419 0.82 -15.45 -12.75
N GLY A 420 1.30 -15.40 -14.01
CA GLY A 420 0.59 -14.79 -15.13
C GLY A 420 1.09 -13.40 -15.54
N PHE A 421 2.14 -12.86 -14.92
CA PHE A 421 2.81 -11.68 -15.46
C PHE A 421 3.52 -12.04 -16.75
N ARG A 422 3.34 -11.21 -17.78
CA ARG A 422 3.96 -11.42 -19.09
C ARG A 422 4.45 -10.10 -19.66
N THR A 423 5.48 -10.17 -20.48
CA THR A 423 5.98 -9.02 -21.23
C THR A 423 5.43 -9.00 -22.64
N GLU A 424 5.11 -7.80 -23.13
CA GLU A 424 4.80 -7.53 -24.52
C GLU A 424 5.53 -6.26 -24.96
N THR A 425 6.02 -6.21 -26.19
CA THR A 425 6.62 -4.99 -26.75
C THR A 425 5.69 -4.40 -27.79
N ALA A 426 5.39 -3.11 -27.66
CA ALA A 426 4.55 -2.37 -28.57
C ALA A 426 5.39 -1.32 -29.32
N GLU A 427 5.35 -1.37 -30.64
CA GLU A 427 6.02 -0.42 -31.54
C GLU A 427 4.94 0.32 -32.37
N PRO A 428 4.12 1.17 -31.73
CA PRO A 428 3.02 1.83 -32.41
C PRO A 428 3.49 2.98 -33.32
N THR A 429 2.73 3.24 -34.38
CA THR A 429 2.89 4.45 -35.20
C THR A 429 2.11 5.65 -34.65
N SER A 430 1.24 5.44 -33.65
CA SER A 430 0.37 6.45 -33.02
C SER A 430 0.05 6.05 -31.59
N PHE A 431 -0.11 7.02 -30.69
CA PHE A 431 -0.66 6.76 -29.35
C PHE A 431 -2.15 6.40 -29.35
N ASP A 432 -2.86 6.74 -30.42
CA ASP A 432 -4.29 6.42 -30.60
C ASP A 432 -4.45 5.03 -31.22
N TYR A 433 -4.82 4.05 -30.38
CA TYR A 433 -5.08 2.67 -30.80
C TYR A 433 -6.51 2.47 -31.30
N LEU A 434 -7.44 3.33 -30.89
CA LEU A 434 -8.86 3.20 -31.23
C LEU A 434 -9.41 4.43 -31.95
N ASP A 435 -8.77 4.78 -33.08
CA ASP A 435 -8.91 6.03 -33.86
C ASP A 435 -10.28 6.31 -34.53
N GLY A 436 -11.28 5.48 -34.28
CA GLY A 436 -12.60 5.50 -34.94
C GLY A 436 -12.61 5.16 -36.44
N LYS A 437 -11.48 4.83 -37.08
CA LYS A 437 -11.36 4.67 -38.54
C LYS A 437 -10.83 3.30 -38.97
N ASN A 438 -9.80 2.80 -38.30
CA ASN A 438 -9.11 1.57 -38.67
C ASN A 438 -9.32 0.49 -37.60
N GLN A 439 -9.37 -0.77 -38.03
CA GLN A 439 -9.38 -1.88 -37.10
C GLN A 439 -8.08 -1.93 -36.29
N PRO A 440 -8.13 -2.12 -34.96
CA PRO A 440 -6.94 -2.10 -34.11
C PRO A 440 -6.15 -3.40 -34.28
N THR A 441 -5.05 -3.34 -35.02
CA THR A 441 -4.19 -4.50 -35.33
C THR A 441 -2.97 -4.59 -34.40
N GLY A 442 -2.13 -5.60 -34.61
CA GLY A 442 -0.87 -5.76 -33.88
C GLY A 442 -1.07 -5.92 -32.38
N PHE A 443 -0.45 -5.04 -31.60
CA PHE A 443 -0.47 -5.08 -30.13
C PHE A 443 -1.89 -5.15 -29.55
N PHE A 444 -2.81 -4.29 -29.98
CA PHE A 444 -4.17 -4.29 -29.43
C PHE A 444 -4.93 -5.59 -29.74
N ARG A 445 -4.77 -6.14 -30.95
CA ARG A 445 -5.35 -7.45 -31.32
C ARG A 445 -4.85 -8.55 -30.38
N ASN A 446 -3.56 -8.54 -30.03
CA ASN A 446 -2.97 -9.53 -29.12
C ASN A 446 -3.55 -9.44 -27.70
N LEU A 447 -3.90 -8.24 -27.24
CA LEU A 447 -4.61 -8.07 -25.96
C LEU A 447 -6.01 -8.69 -26.00
N ILE A 448 -6.77 -8.47 -27.09
CA ILE A 448 -8.09 -9.09 -27.27
C ILE A 448 -7.98 -10.62 -27.38
N ASP A 449 -6.94 -11.12 -28.06
CA ASP A 449 -6.70 -12.57 -28.14
C ASP A 449 -6.37 -13.16 -26.77
N SER A 450 -5.55 -12.48 -25.96
CA SER A 450 -5.28 -12.90 -24.58
C SER A 450 -6.56 -12.99 -23.73
N LEU A 451 -7.49 -12.05 -23.91
CA LEU A 451 -8.81 -12.09 -23.27
C LEU A 451 -9.70 -13.21 -23.82
N TYR A 452 -9.64 -13.47 -25.14
CA TYR A 452 -10.34 -14.59 -25.75
C TYR A 452 -9.88 -15.94 -25.18
N GLN A 453 -8.57 -16.15 -25.02
CA GLN A 453 -8.03 -17.37 -24.41
C GLN A 453 -8.51 -17.51 -22.96
N ALA A 454 -8.40 -16.44 -22.16
CA ALA A 454 -8.87 -16.46 -20.77
C ALA A 454 -10.38 -16.73 -20.65
N ALA A 455 -11.20 -16.18 -21.56
CA ALA A 455 -12.63 -16.45 -21.62
C ALA A 455 -12.96 -17.86 -22.14
N THR A 456 -12.07 -18.47 -22.93
CA THR A 456 -12.22 -19.86 -23.40
C THR A 456 -11.98 -20.86 -22.26
N ASP A 457 -11.05 -20.54 -21.36
CA ASP A 457 -10.73 -21.36 -20.18
C ASP A 457 -11.70 -21.16 -18.99
N ASP A 458 -12.63 -20.21 -19.10
CA ASP A 458 -13.61 -19.90 -18.06
C ASP A 458 -14.76 -20.91 -18.03
N THR A 459 -14.93 -21.57 -16.88
CA THR A 459 -15.98 -22.59 -16.69
C THR A 459 -17.25 -22.05 -16.04
N ARG A 460 -17.30 -20.76 -15.69
CA ARG A 460 -18.52 -20.17 -15.12
C ARG A 460 -19.60 -20.18 -16.21
N THR A 461 -20.72 -20.84 -15.94
CA THR A 461 -21.83 -20.94 -16.91
C THR A 461 -22.41 -19.56 -17.26
N SER A 462 -22.37 -18.60 -16.33
CA SER A 462 -22.71 -17.19 -16.56
C SER A 462 -21.82 -16.49 -17.59
N HIS A 463 -20.63 -17.02 -17.86
CA HIS A 463 -19.60 -16.43 -18.72
C HIS A 463 -19.45 -17.13 -20.07
N ALA A 464 -20.26 -18.17 -20.35
CA ALA A 464 -20.14 -19.00 -21.55
C ALA A 464 -20.22 -18.22 -22.88
N LEU A 465 -20.91 -17.07 -22.89
CA LEU A 465 -21.05 -16.21 -24.08
C LEU A 465 -19.87 -15.24 -24.27
N VAL A 466 -19.02 -15.04 -23.25
CA VAL A 466 -17.98 -14.01 -23.30
C VAL A 466 -16.91 -14.32 -24.36
N LYS A 467 -16.48 -15.58 -24.48
CA LYS A 467 -15.53 -16.00 -25.52
C LYS A 467 -16.03 -15.69 -26.93
N HIS A 468 -17.34 -15.84 -27.19
CA HIS A 468 -17.92 -15.55 -28.50
C HIS A 468 -17.91 -14.05 -28.80
N ASN A 469 -18.01 -13.20 -27.78
CA ASN A 469 -17.84 -11.77 -27.95
C ASN A 469 -16.42 -11.41 -28.36
N TYR A 470 -15.41 -11.98 -27.69
CA TYR A 470 -14.01 -11.73 -28.06
C TYR A 470 -13.66 -12.31 -29.44
N GLN A 471 -14.09 -13.53 -29.76
CA GLN A 471 -13.90 -14.13 -31.09
C GLN A 471 -14.47 -13.22 -32.18
N ARG A 472 -15.70 -12.72 -32.01
CA ARG A 472 -16.32 -11.80 -32.96
C ARG A 472 -15.51 -10.51 -33.15
N LEU A 473 -14.88 -9.98 -32.10
CA LEU A 473 -14.02 -8.80 -32.21
C LEU A 473 -12.72 -9.11 -32.95
N LEU A 474 -12.11 -10.28 -32.71
CA LEU A 474 -10.96 -10.77 -33.47
C LEU A 474 -11.29 -10.95 -34.95
N ASP A 475 -12.42 -11.58 -35.27
CA ASP A 475 -12.87 -11.78 -36.65
C ASP A 475 -13.06 -10.45 -37.38
N LYS A 476 -13.59 -9.42 -36.70
CA LYS A 476 -13.71 -8.06 -37.25
C LYS A 476 -12.35 -7.42 -37.52
N ILE A 477 -11.39 -7.58 -36.61
CA ILE A 477 -10.03 -7.07 -36.79
C ILE A 477 -9.38 -7.77 -37.99
N ASP A 478 -9.41 -9.10 -37.99
CA ASP A 478 -8.70 -9.93 -38.97
C ASP A 478 -9.33 -9.84 -40.37
N SER A 479 -10.63 -9.59 -40.48
CA SER A 479 -11.32 -9.34 -41.75
C SER A 479 -11.16 -7.91 -42.28
N GLY A 480 -10.64 -6.97 -41.48
CA GLY A 480 -10.59 -5.56 -41.85
C GLY A 480 -11.98 -4.92 -41.99
N SER A 481 -12.96 -5.38 -41.21
CA SER A 481 -14.35 -4.92 -41.28
C SER A 481 -14.48 -3.39 -41.17
N ASP A 482 -15.30 -2.78 -42.03
CA ASP A 482 -15.64 -1.35 -41.99
C ASP A 482 -16.51 -0.97 -40.77
N ARG A 483 -17.24 -1.93 -40.19
CA ARG A 483 -18.01 -1.75 -38.95
C ARG A 483 -17.10 -1.71 -37.73
N TYR A 484 -16.67 -0.50 -37.37
CA TYR A 484 -15.76 -0.24 -36.26
C TYR A 484 -16.39 0.64 -35.19
N SER A 485 -16.19 0.29 -33.91
CA SER A 485 -16.71 1.03 -32.75
C SER A 485 -15.68 1.04 -31.63
N PRO A 486 -14.95 2.16 -31.42
CA PRO A 486 -13.93 2.27 -30.37
C PRO A 486 -14.44 1.86 -28.98
N MET A 487 -15.66 2.27 -28.64
CA MET A 487 -16.28 1.97 -27.34
C MET A 487 -16.53 0.47 -27.14
N GLU A 488 -16.79 -0.28 -28.21
CA GLU A 488 -16.98 -1.73 -28.16
C GLU A 488 -15.67 -2.43 -27.75
N TYR A 489 -14.57 -2.09 -28.41
CA TYR A 489 -13.24 -2.63 -28.11
C TYR A 489 -12.73 -2.18 -26.73
N TRP A 490 -12.92 -0.91 -26.39
CA TRP A 490 -12.54 -0.39 -25.08
C TRP A 490 -13.24 -1.13 -23.93
N ARG A 491 -14.56 -1.36 -24.04
CA ARG A 491 -15.32 -2.13 -23.05
C ARG A 491 -14.86 -3.59 -22.96
N ALA A 492 -14.51 -4.19 -24.10
CA ALA A 492 -14.01 -5.55 -24.14
C ALA A 492 -12.68 -5.68 -23.39
N LEU A 493 -11.78 -4.71 -23.55
CA LEU A 493 -10.49 -4.64 -22.87
C LEU A 493 -10.64 -4.47 -21.35
N HIS A 494 -11.60 -3.66 -20.91
CA HIS A 494 -11.81 -3.34 -19.48
C HIS A 494 -12.89 -4.20 -18.83
N ASN A 495 -13.01 -5.47 -19.23
CA ASN A 495 -13.93 -6.40 -18.58
C ASN A 495 -13.42 -6.76 -17.16
N PRO A 496 -14.15 -6.41 -16.08
CA PRO A 496 -13.70 -6.64 -14.71
C PRO A 496 -13.42 -8.11 -14.39
N ASP A 497 -14.15 -9.05 -15.02
CA ASP A 497 -14.02 -10.49 -14.80
C ASP A 497 -12.68 -11.07 -15.29
N TYR A 498 -12.02 -10.39 -16.23
CA TYR A 498 -10.74 -10.80 -16.82
C TYR A 498 -9.66 -9.74 -16.62
N ARG A 499 -9.85 -8.80 -15.69
CA ARG A 499 -8.94 -7.66 -15.49
C ARG A 499 -7.49 -8.10 -15.27
N ASP A 500 -7.26 -9.23 -14.58
CA ASP A 500 -5.94 -9.76 -14.30
C ASP A 500 -5.14 -10.02 -15.59
N VAL A 501 -5.81 -10.41 -16.68
CA VAL A 501 -5.17 -10.64 -17.99
C VAL A 501 -4.53 -9.36 -18.50
N ILE A 502 -5.19 -8.20 -18.34
CA ILE A 502 -4.65 -6.92 -18.80
C ILE A 502 -3.71 -6.31 -17.75
N GLN A 503 -4.08 -6.35 -16.48
CA GLN A 503 -3.31 -5.71 -15.41
C GLN A 503 -1.98 -6.42 -15.09
N LYS A 504 -1.81 -7.70 -15.49
CA LYS A 504 -0.54 -8.43 -15.41
C LYS A 504 0.29 -8.37 -16.70
N ALA A 505 -0.21 -7.70 -17.75
CA ALA A 505 0.58 -7.40 -18.93
C ALA A 505 1.55 -6.25 -18.64
N ILE A 506 2.84 -6.51 -18.80
CA ILE A 506 3.93 -5.53 -18.67
C ILE A 506 4.37 -5.15 -20.07
N VAL A 507 4.16 -3.89 -20.45
CA VAL A 507 4.24 -3.49 -21.86
C VAL A 507 5.38 -2.52 -22.06
N LYS A 508 6.33 -2.85 -22.94
CA LYS A 508 7.32 -1.90 -23.41
C LYS A 508 6.66 -1.00 -24.43
N HIS A 509 6.47 0.26 -24.09
CA HIS A 509 5.72 1.21 -24.90
C HIS A 509 6.38 2.60 -24.88
N PRO A 510 6.36 3.35 -26.00
CA PRO A 510 6.68 4.77 -26.02
C PRO A 510 5.96 5.55 -24.91
N SER A 511 6.61 6.46 -24.18
CA SER A 511 5.92 7.27 -23.17
C SER A 511 5.43 8.59 -23.74
N ASP A 512 4.16 8.90 -23.52
CA ASP A 512 3.53 10.19 -23.80
C ASP A 512 4.20 11.36 -23.07
N TRP A 513 4.89 11.10 -21.95
CA TRP A 513 5.68 12.09 -21.22
C TRP A 513 7.05 12.41 -21.85
N TYR A 514 7.48 11.62 -22.84
CA TYR A 514 8.73 11.82 -23.57
C TYR A 514 8.54 12.61 -24.86
N PHE A 515 7.51 12.30 -25.65
CA PHE A 515 7.31 12.87 -26.98
C PHE A 515 6.56 14.20 -26.94
N LYS A 516 7.04 15.17 -27.73
CA LYS A 516 6.47 16.52 -27.88
C LYS A 516 5.55 16.57 -29.10
N LYS A 517 4.73 17.62 -29.21
CA LYS A 517 3.73 17.78 -30.28
C LYS A 517 4.28 17.68 -31.72
N GLY A 518 5.57 17.92 -31.93
CA GLY A 518 6.24 17.84 -33.23
C GLY A 518 6.69 16.43 -33.64
N ASP A 519 6.68 15.48 -32.70
CA ASP A 519 7.16 14.13 -32.94
C ASP A 519 6.18 13.31 -33.78
N ALA A 520 6.73 12.38 -34.58
CA ALA A 520 5.99 11.61 -35.56
C ALA A 520 4.82 10.82 -34.96
N ILE A 521 4.99 10.27 -33.76
CA ILE A 521 3.97 9.46 -33.07
C ILE A 521 2.72 10.25 -32.68
N TRP A 522 2.82 11.57 -32.50
CA TRP A 522 1.69 12.45 -32.21
C TRP A 522 0.97 12.94 -33.47
N GLN A 523 1.63 12.91 -34.63
CA GLN A 523 1.10 13.49 -35.87
C GLN A 523 -0.19 12.82 -36.35
N PRO A 524 -0.39 11.48 -36.31
CA PRO A 524 -1.64 10.87 -36.74
C PRO A 524 -2.87 11.43 -36.00
N PHE A 525 -2.78 11.52 -34.68
CA PHE A 525 -3.83 12.08 -33.81
C PHE A 525 -4.04 13.58 -34.09
N LEU A 526 -2.98 14.39 -34.02
CA LEU A 526 -3.09 15.85 -34.19
C LEU A 526 -3.57 16.24 -35.60
N ASN A 527 -3.19 15.50 -36.63
CA ASN A 527 -3.64 15.77 -38.00
C ASN A 527 -5.09 15.35 -38.24
N ALA A 528 -5.58 14.31 -37.56
CA ALA A 528 -7.00 13.97 -37.59
C ALA A 528 -7.84 15.12 -37.02
N LEU A 529 -7.43 15.69 -35.89
CA LEU A 529 -8.10 16.84 -35.28
C LEU A 529 -8.05 18.10 -36.16
N LYS A 530 -6.99 18.31 -36.95
CA LYS A 530 -6.86 19.50 -37.82
C LYS A 530 -8.08 19.70 -38.74
N LYS A 531 -8.64 18.60 -39.25
CA LYS A 531 -9.75 18.64 -40.20
C LYS A 531 -11.09 18.73 -39.50
N ASP A 532 -11.27 17.92 -38.45
CA ASP A 532 -12.58 17.64 -37.88
C ASP A 532 -12.85 18.48 -36.61
N ALA A 533 -11.80 18.97 -35.93
CA ALA A 533 -11.86 19.64 -34.62
C ALA A 533 -10.60 20.52 -34.34
N PRO A 534 -10.40 21.65 -35.06
CA PRO A 534 -9.16 22.44 -35.00
C PRO A 534 -8.88 23.06 -33.61
N GLU A 535 -9.92 23.38 -32.84
CA GLU A 535 -9.82 23.83 -31.45
C GLU A 535 -9.26 22.73 -30.53
N TRP A 536 -9.70 21.48 -30.70
CA TRP A 536 -9.16 20.33 -29.99
C TRP A 536 -7.69 20.11 -30.32
N LYS A 537 -7.31 20.26 -31.61
CA LYS A 537 -5.90 20.19 -32.01
C LYS A 537 -5.05 21.20 -31.24
N LYS A 538 -5.49 22.46 -31.21
CA LYS A 538 -4.74 23.54 -30.56
C LYS A 538 -4.59 23.30 -29.06
N TYR A 539 -5.66 22.88 -28.40
CA TYR A 539 -5.62 22.46 -27.00
C TYR A 539 -4.60 21.33 -26.78
N SER A 540 -4.67 20.26 -27.58
CA SER A 540 -3.78 19.11 -27.44
C SER A 540 -2.31 19.49 -27.64
N GLU A 541 -1.99 20.30 -28.65
CA GLU A 541 -0.63 20.79 -28.89
C GLU A 541 -0.08 21.58 -27.69
N ASP A 542 -0.87 22.50 -27.14
CA ASP A 542 -0.45 23.34 -26.00
C ASP A 542 -0.35 22.53 -24.69
N PHE A 543 -1.22 21.53 -24.52
CA PHE A 543 -1.17 20.59 -23.39
C PHE A 543 0.08 19.72 -23.45
N LEU A 544 0.40 19.14 -24.62
CA LEU A 544 1.59 18.31 -24.82
C LEU A 544 2.89 19.06 -24.51
N ASP A 545 3.02 20.31 -24.97
CA ASP A 545 4.19 21.14 -24.69
C ASP A 545 4.41 21.39 -23.20
N LYS A 546 3.32 21.47 -22.41
CA LYS A 546 3.38 21.69 -20.96
C LYS A 546 3.59 20.40 -20.16
N MET A 547 3.23 19.25 -20.72
CA MET A 547 3.23 17.98 -20.01
C MET A 547 4.44 17.09 -20.31
N ALA A 548 5.09 17.23 -21.46
CA ALA A 548 6.34 16.53 -21.72
C ALA A 548 7.44 16.97 -20.73
N TRP A 549 8.10 16.00 -20.08
CA TRP A 549 9.12 16.28 -19.05
C TRP A 549 10.30 15.31 -19.07
N MET A 550 10.15 14.10 -19.63
CA MET A 550 11.17 13.05 -19.49
C MET A 550 12.49 13.41 -20.16
N GLN A 551 12.46 14.15 -21.28
CA GLN A 551 13.66 14.62 -21.96
C GLN A 551 14.51 15.57 -21.10
N ASP A 552 13.90 16.20 -20.09
CA ASP A 552 14.58 17.13 -19.19
C ASP A 552 15.21 16.42 -17.99
N VAL A 553 14.97 15.10 -17.82
CA VAL A 553 15.61 14.30 -16.77
C VAL A 553 16.98 13.81 -17.24
N THR A 554 18.03 14.54 -16.84
CA THR A 554 19.40 14.29 -17.29
C THR A 554 20.19 13.31 -16.43
N THR A 555 19.72 13.03 -15.21
CA THR A 555 20.43 12.17 -14.23
C THR A 555 20.10 10.69 -14.37
N GLU A 556 18.99 10.36 -15.02
CA GLU A 556 18.53 8.99 -15.26
C GLU A 556 18.56 8.68 -16.76
N LYS A 557 18.82 7.42 -17.13
CA LYS A 557 18.82 6.99 -18.53
C LYS A 557 17.39 6.76 -19.04
N MET A 558 16.58 7.82 -19.06
CA MET A 558 15.20 7.74 -19.53
C MET A 558 15.16 7.71 -21.06
N GLY A 559 14.85 6.53 -21.60
CA GLY A 559 14.61 6.34 -23.03
C GLY A 559 13.19 6.75 -23.44
N PRO A 560 12.90 6.76 -24.75
CA PRO A 560 11.56 7.05 -25.26
C PRO A 560 10.53 5.95 -24.91
N SER A 561 10.98 4.71 -24.74
CA SER A 561 10.13 3.54 -24.47
C SER A 561 10.56 2.83 -23.20
N LEU A 562 9.59 2.54 -22.34
CA LEU A 562 9.76 1.98 -21.00
C LEU A 562 8.85 0.78 -20.84
N TRP A 563 9.18 -0.13 -19.93
CA TRP A 563 8.22 -1.10 -19.43
C TRP A 563 7.20 -0.40 -18.55
N HIS A 564 5.92 -0.52 -18.87
CA HIS A 564 4.79 -0.06 -18.07
C HIS A 564 4.15 -1.24 -17.36
N MET A 565 3.89 -1.07 -16.07
CA MET A 565 3.31 -2.09 -15.21
C MET A 565 2.13 -1.47 -14.47
N HIS A 566 1.01 -2.16 -14.36
CA HIS A 566 -0.11 -1.66 -13.56
C HIS A 566 0.36 -1.45 -12.10
N PRO A 567 0.31 -0.23 -11.53
CA PRO A 567 0.96 0.07 -10.25
C PRO A 567 0.51 -0.81 -9.08
N ILE A 568 -0.80 -0.96 -8.91
CA ILE A 568 -1.37 -1.78 -7.81
C ILE A 568 -1.17 -3.29 -8.04
N MET A 569 -1.36 -3.78 -9.27
CA MET A 569 -1.22 -5.20 -9.59
C MET A 569 0.22 -5.68 -9.39
N PHE A 570 1.18 -4.94 -9.93
CA PHE A 570 2.60 -5.28 -9.86
C PHE A 570 3.15 -5.18 -8.44
N LEU A 571 2.98 -4.02 -7.79
CA LEU A 571 3.51 -3.83 -6.43
C LEU A 571 2.78 -4.68 -5.40
N GLY A 572 1.48 -4.95 -5.58
CA GLY A 572 0.75 -5.85 -4.70
C GLY A 572 1.20 -7.31 -4.79
N ALA A 573 1.72 -7.77 -5.93
CA ALA A 573 2.33 -9.09 -6.06
C ALA A 573 3.69 -9.19 -5.35
N LEU A 574 4.41 -8.07 -5.25
CA LEU A 574 5.71 -7.97 -4.56
C LEU A 574 5.57 -7.63 -3.07
N LYS A 575 4.43 -7.10 -2.66
CA LYS A 575 4.12 -6.72 -1.28
C LYS A 575 4.17 -7.96 -0.40
N LEU A 576 5.11 -7.98 0.55
CA LEU A 576 5.24 -9.10 1.49
C LEU A 576 3.93 -9.28 2.25
N GLN A 577 3.40 -10.49 2.26
CA GLN A 577 2.24 -10.82 3.09
C GLN A 577 2.55 -10.70 4.61
N HIS A 578 3.83 -10.58 4.97
CA HIS A 578 4.31 -10.22 6.31
C HIS A 578 4.21 -8.72 6.65
N ASP A 579 3.75 -7.85 5.75
CA ASP A 579 3.44 -6.43 6.05
C ASP A 579 2.22 -6.25 6.96
N ILE A 580 1.59 -7.36 7.36
CA ILE A 580 0.86 -7.40 8.60
C ILE A 580 1.87 -7.14 9.72
N ASP A 581 1.87 -5.94 10.27
CA ASP A 581 2.50 -5.71 11.56
C ASP A 581 1.78 -6.56 12.60
N TRP A 582 2.30 -7.78 12.83
CA TRP A 582 1.74 -8.77 13.73
C TRP A 582 1.60 -8.24 15.16
N SER A 583 2.40 -7.23 15.52
CA SER A 583 2.30 -6.53 16.81
C SER A 583 1.14 -5.53 16.87
N LYS A 584 0.58 -5.12 15.73
CA LYS A 584 -0.52 -4.15 15.59
C LYS A 584 -1.82 -4.74 15.06
N LEU A 585 -1.96 -6.06 15.02
CA LEU A 585 -3.22 -6.70 14.69
C LEU A 585 -4.35 -6.20 15.61
N THR A 586 -5.54 -6.02 15.02
CA THR A 586 -6.75 -5.91 15.82
C THR A 586 -6.98 -7.23 16.56
N LYS A 587 -7.67 -7.19 17.70
CA LYS A 587 -8.02 -8.39 18.47
C LYS A 587 -8.70 -9.44 17.59
N GLN A 588 -9.52 -8.99 16.65
CA GLN A 588 -10.24 -9.81 15.70
C GLN A 588 -9.29 -10.55 14.75
N GLN A 589 -8.44 -9.81 14.04
CA GLN A 589 -7.50 -10.38 13.06
C GLN A 589 -6.52 -11.37 13.71
N PHE A 590 -6.02 -11.04 14.91
CA PHE A 590 -5.15 -11.95 15.65
C PHE A 590 -5.87 -13.26 16.01
N THR A 591 -7.09 -13.15 16.53
CA THR A 591 -7.88 -14.32 16.91
C THR A 591 -8.16 -15.22 15.70
N ASP A 592 -8.46 -14.62 14.54
CA ASP A 592 -8.72 -15.38 13.31
C ASP A 592 -7.49 -16.14 12.83
N ALA A 593 -6.34 -15.46 12.71
CA ALA A 593 -5.10 -16.07 12.24
C ALA A 593 -4.64 -17.23 13.14
N VAL A 594 -4.71 -17.02 14.47
CA VAL A 594 -4.35 -18.05 15.45
C VAL A 594 -5.35 -19.20 15.44
N TYR A 595 -6.65 -18.91 15.33
CA TYR A 595 -7.68 -19.95 15.33
C TYR A 595 -7.59 -20.85 14.10
N GLU A 596 -7.33 -20.28 12.92
CA GLU A 596 -7.10 -21.06 11.69
C GLU A 596 -5.86 -21.96 11.81
N ALA A 597 -4.76 -21.44 12.35
CA ALA A 597 -3.57 -22.24 12.63
C ALA A 597 -3.84 -23.34 13.67
N ALA A 598 -4.61 -23.02 14.71
CA ALA A 598 -4.99 -23.95 15.77
C ALA A 598 -5.92 -25.07 15.28
N LEU A 599 -6.82 -24.80 14.32
CA LEU A 599 -7.66 -25.83 13.69
C LEU A 599 -6.82 -26.85 12.93
N LYS A 600 -5.86 -26.39 12.13
CA LYS A 600 -4.92 -27.28 11.41
C LYS A 600 -4.13 -28.16 12.38
N GLU A 601 -3.76 -27.62 13.55
CA GLU A 601 -3.02 -28.39 14.55
C GLU A 601 -3.93 -29.31 15.39
N GLN A 602 -5.18 -28.92 15.65
CA GLN A 602 -6.17 -29.77 16.30
C GLN A 602 -6.37 -31.07 15.52
N GLU A 603 -6.47 -31.00 14.19
CA GLU A 603 -6.61 -32.19 13.34
C GLU A 603 -5.45 -33.16 13.48
N LYS A 604 -4.23 -32.67 13.77
CA LYS A 604 -3.03 -33.50 13.94
C LYS A 604 -2.86 -34.03 15.34
N SER A 605 -3.16 -33.20 16.35
CA SER A 605 -2.77 -33.43 17.74
C SER A 605 -3.91 -33.83 18.67
N GLY A 606 -5.16 -33.61 18.26
CA GLY A 606 -6.34 -33.77 19.10
C GLY A 606 -6.52 -32.68 20.16
N ILE A 607 -5.63 -31.67 20.21
CA ILE A 607 -5.77 -30.55 21.14
C ILE A 607 -6.85 -29.60 20.62
N PRO A 608 -7.90 -29.27 21.41
CA PRO A 608 -8.96 -28.39 20.93
C PRO A 608 -8.42 -27.01 20.51
N ALA A 609 -8.80 -26.56 19.31
CA ALA A 609 -8.37 -25.28 18.75
C ALA A 609 -8.79 -24.11 19.63
N ALA A 610 -9.94 -24.24 20.32
CA ALA A 610 -10.40 -23.27 21.31
C ALA A 610 -9.39 -23.09 22.45
N ILE A 611 -8.78 -24.17 22.93
CA ILE A 611 -7.75 -24.13 23.99
C ILE A 611 -6.50 -23.45 23.48
N THR A 612 -5.98 -23.91 22.33
CA THR A 612 -4.77 -23.33 21.72
C THR A 612 -4.94 -21.83 21.47
N THR A 613 -6.12 -21.42 20.98
CA THR A 613 -6.43 -20.02 20.70
C THR A 613 -6.58 -19.20 21.98
N ALA A 614 -7.27 -19.73 23.00
CA ALA A 614 -7.42 -19.04 24.28
C ALA A 614 -6.08 -18.84 25.00
N GLN A 615 -5.21 -19.86 24.99
CA GLN A 615 -3.86 -19.75 25.55
C GLN A 615 -3.04 -18.70 24.81
N ALA A 616 -3.04 -18.73 23.47
CA ALA A 616 -2.33 -17.74 22.66
C ALA A 616 -2.85 -16.32 22.92
N ILE A 617 -4.16 -16.11 23.08
CA ILE A 617 -4.74 -14.80 23.42
C ILE A 617 -4.26 -14.31 24.79
N ASP A 618 -4.32 -15.17 25.82
CA ASP A 618 -3.95 -14.81 27.19
C ASP A 618 -2.44 -14.52 27.30
N GLU A 619 -1.62 -15.42 26.75
CA GLU A 619 -0.17 -15.39 26.89
C GLU A 619 0.48 -14.28 26.06
N SER A 620 -0.05 -14.01 24.86
CA SER A 620 0.47 -12.95 23.99
C SER A 620 -0.27 -11.61 24.10
N GLY A 621 -1.39 -11.55 24.82
CA GLY A 621 -2.22 -10.35 24.88
C GLY A 621 -2.72 -9.91 23.50
N TYR A 622 -3.31 -10.82 22.73
CA TYR A 622 -3.70 -10.64 21.33
C TYR A 622 -2.52 -10.25 20.41
N GLY A 623 -1.38 -10.93 20.56
CA GLY A 623 -0.18 -10.73 19.74
C GLY A 623 0.70 -9.56 20.15
N ARG A 624 0.24 -8.70 21.07
CA ARG A 624 0.93 -7.45 21.45
C ARG A 624 2.14 -7.64 22.37
N LYS A 625 2.21 -8.78 23.06
CA LYS A 625 3.27 -9.12 24.01
C LYS A 625 4.18 -10.24 23.51
N VAL A 626 4.02 -10.67 22.25
CA VAL A 626 4.98 -11.60 21.65
C VAL A 626 6.38 -10.97 21.68
N PRO A 627 7.42 -11.73 22.06
CA PRO A 627 8.79 -11.23 22.09
C PRO A 627 9.18 -10.60 20.74
N VAL A 628 9.67 -9.36 20.79
CA VAL A 628 10.20 -8.64 19.64
C VAL A 628 11.67 -8.34 19.92
N ASP A 629 12.56 -8.75 19.02
CA ASP A 629 14.00 -8.64 19.23
C ASP A 629 14.43 -7.20 19.55
N LEU A 630 15.29 -7.06 20.57
CA LEU A 630 15.75 -5.76 21.01
C LEU A 630 16.51 -4.99 19.94
N ASN A 631 17.27 -5.69 19.10
CA ASN A 631 18.21 -5.08 18.16
C ASN A 631 17.54 -4.81 16.83
N ASN A 632 16.99 -5.83 16.18
CA ASN A 632 16.48 -5.73 14.82
C ASN A 632 14.94 -5.60 14.73
N LYS A 633 14.25 -5.56 15.88
CA LYS A 633 12.79 -5.43 15.98
C LYS A 633 12.00 -6.55 15.29
N THR A 634 12.61 -7.71 15.07
CA THR A 634 11.94 -8.87 14.49
C THR A 634 10.89 -9.41 15.46
N TYR A 635 9.66 -9.58 14.97
CA TYR A 635 8.59 -10.25 15.69
C TYR A 635 8.85 -11.76 15.72
N SER A 636 8.92 -12.36 16.91
CA SER A 636 9.34 -13.77 17.05
C SER A 636 8.27 -14.80 16.72
N PHE A 637 7.01 -14.38 16.53
CA PHE A 637 5.83 -15.26 16.43
C PHE A 637 5.60 -16.19 17.64
N ASN A 638 6.37 -16.04 18.71
CA ASN A 638 6.31 -16.89 19.89
C ASN A 638 5.11 -16.54 20.77
N LEU A 639 3.98 -17.19 20.48
CA LEU A 639 2.68 -16.95 21.11
C LEU A 639 2.67 -17.32 22.60
N PHE A 640 3.54 -18.24 23.02
CA PHE A 640 3.50 -18.89 24.34
C PHE A 640 4.72 -18.57 25.21
N GLY A 641 5.53 -17.57 24.83
CA GLY A 641 6.70 -17.17 25.62
C GLY A 641 7.73 -18.28 25.85
N ILE A 642 7.91 -19.19 24.88
CA ILE A 642 8.82 -20.33 24.98
C ILE A 642 10.27 -19.84 24.98
N LYS A 643 11.08 -20.21 25.99
CA LYS A 643 12.52 -19.93 26.01
C LYS A 643 13.25 -20.76 24.95
N ALA A 644 14.27 -20.17 24.31
CA ALA A 644 15.01 -20.83 23.24
C ALA A 644 15.86 -22.00 23.78
N LYS A 645 15.83 -23.14 23.10
CA LYS A 645 16.75 -24.26 23.36
C LYS A 645 18.11 -24.02 22.69
N SER A 646 19.13 -24.77 23.12
CA SER A 646 20.47 -24.70 22.50
C SER A 646 20.37 -25.03 20.99
N GLY A 647 20.87 -24.13 20.14
CA GLY A 647 20.83 -24.28 18.69
C GLY A 647 19.53 -23.84 18.00
N GLN A 648 18.51 -23.40 18.74
CA GLN A 648 17.25 -22.90 18.17
C GLN A 648 17.37 -21.41 17.80
N LYS A 649 16.65 -20.98 16.75
CA LYS A 649 16.49 -19.57 16.38
C LYS A 649 15.84 -18.81 17.55
N PHE A 650 16.33 -17.61 17.85
CA PHE A 650 15.87 -16.84 19.01
C PHE A 650 15.80 -15.34 18.75
N VAL A 651 15.03 -14.65 19.60
CA VAL A 651 15.11 -13.20 19.80
C VAL A 651 15.62 -12.91 21.22
N GLU A 652 16.36 -11.83 21.38
CA GLU A 652 16.81 -11.35 22.69
C GLU A 652 15.87 -10.26 23.19
N ILE A 653 15.29 -10.43 24.39
CA ILE A 653 14.41 -9.43 25.03
C ILE A 653 14.79 -9.14 26.48
N TRP A 654 14.38 -7.97 26.96
CA TRP A 654 14.38 -7.69 28.40
C TRP A 654 13.18 -8.39 29.04
N THR A 655 13.44 -9.28 29.99
CA THR A 655 12.41 -9.95 30.80
C THR A 655 12.58 -9.60 32.28
N THR A 656 11.53 -9.80 33.07
CA THR A 656 11.57 -9.65 34.53
C THR A 656 11.43 -11.03 35.15
N GLU A 657 12.45 -11.46 35.89
CA GLU A 657 12.46 -12.72 36.61
C GLU A 657 12.24 -12.47 38.11
N HIS A 658 11.51 -13.38 38.75
CA HIS A 658 11.26 -13.33 40.20
C HIS A 658 12.20 -14.32 40.90
N ILE A 659 13.28 -13.81 41.48
CA ILE A 659 14.29 -14.63 42.18
C ILE A 659 14.32 -14.16 43.64
N ASN A 660 14.11 -15.09 44.57
CA ASN A 660 14.18 -14.86 46.01
C ASN A 660 13.31 -13.69 46.53
N GLY A 661 12.09 -13.54 46.01
CA GLY A 661 11.16 -12.49 46.44
C GLY A 661 11.36 -11.12 45.77
N GLY A 662 12.34 -10.98 44.87
CA GLY A 662 12.64 -9.73 44.14
C GLY A 662 12.47 -9.86 42.62
N ASN A 663 11.99 -8.79 41.98
CA ASN A 663 11.90 -8.68 40.52
C ASN A 663 13.20 -8.12 39.95
N ILE A 664 13.96 -8.91 39.19
CA ILE A 664 15.16 -8.45 38.49
C ILE A 664 14.93 -8.42 36.97
N LYS A 665 15.43 -7.38 36.29
CA LYS A 665 15.40 -7.32 34.82
C LYS A 665 16.67 -7.96 34.25
N ILE A 666 16.49 -8.97 33.40
CA ILE A 666 17.59 -9.64 32.71
C ILE A 666 17.32 -9.67 31.20
N LYS A 667 18.37 -9.84 30.41
CA LYS A 667 18.23 -10.23 29.00
C LYS A 667 18.08 -11.73 28.94
N ASP A 668 17.08 -12.20 28.20
CA ASP A 668 16.84 -13.63 28.01
C ASP A 668 16.50 -13.92 26.54
N LYS A 669 16.67 -15.18 26.15
CA LYS A 669 16.48 -15.66 24.78
C LYS A 669 15.18 -16.44 24.68
N PHE A 670 14.28 -15.92 23.85
CA PHE A 670 13.03 -16.57 23.54
C PHE A 670 13.11 -17.19 22.16
N ALA A 671 12.51 -18.37 21.98
CA ALA A 671 12.43 -19.02 20.69
C ALA A 671 11.80 -18.07 19.67
N ALA A 672 12.30 -18.12 18.43
CA ALA A 672 11.76 -17.37 17.31
C ALA A 672 11.35 -18.34 16.21
N TYR A 673 10.18 -18.08 15.65
CA TYR A 673 9.54 -18.88 14.61
C TYR A 673 9.28 -18.02 13.38
N ASP A 674 8.93 -18.67 12.27
CA ASP A 674 8.59 -18.00 11.02
C ASP A 674 7.07 -17.82 10.84
N SER A 675 6.25 -18.48 11.68
CA SER A 675 4.78 -18.30 11.69
C SER A 675 4.10 -18.67 13.03
N PHE A 676 2.80 -18.37 13.15
CA PHE A 676 1.98 -18.82 14.29
C PHE A 676 1.80 -20.34 14.31
N GLU A 677 1.71 -21.00 13.16
CA GLU A 677 1.65 -22.47 13.05
C GLU A 677 2.87 -23.12 13.68
N GLU A 678 4.08 -22.61 13.44
CA GLU A 678 5.30 -23.16 14.03
C GLU A 678 5.33 -22.98 15.55
N SER A 679 4.93 -21.80 16.05
CA SER A 679 4.83 -21.57 17.50
C SER A 679 3.79 -22.48 18.15
N ILE A 680 2.66 -22.73 17.48
CA ILE A 680 1.61 -23.64 17.92
C ILE A 680 2.10 -25.08 17.95
N ALA A 681 2.80 -25.51 16.89
CA ALA A 681 3.36 -26.86 16.80
C ALA A 681 4.41 -27.13 17.89
N ASP A 682 5.25 -26.16 18.26
CA ASP A 682 6.23 -26.35 19.34
C ASP A 682 5.58 -26.45 20.72
N ARG A 683 4.53 -25.68 20.98
CA ARG A 683 3.69 -25.85 22.19
C ARG A 683 3.01 -27.23 22.19
N THR A 684 2.43 -27.64 21.07
CA THR A 684 1.79 -28.96 20.95
C THR A 684 2.78 -30.06 21.30
N ARG A 685 3.99 -30.00 20.73
CA ARG A 685 5.07 -30.96 21.01
C ARG A 685 5.36 -31.06 22.51
N PHE A 686 5.47 -29.92 23.20
CA PHE A 686 5.67 -29.89 24.65
C PHE A 686 4.54 -30.61 25.41
N LEU A 687 3.28 -30.41 25.03
CA LEU A 687 2.15 -31.05 25.68
C LEU A 687 2.06 -32.56 25.36
N THR A 688 2.38 -32.96 24.13
CA THR A 688 2.31 -34.37 23.71
C THR A 688 3.46 -35.21 24.25
N GLU A 689 4.68 -34.65 24.33
CA GLU A 689 5.86 -35.39 24.80
C GLU A 689 5.95 -35.47 26.33
N ASN A 690 5.27 -34.56 27.03
CA ASN A 690 5.31 -34.51 28.49
C ASN A 690 4.19 -35.38 29.10
N LYS A 691 4.58 -36.51 29.68
CA LYS A 691 3.69 -37.48 30.35
C LYS A 691 2.76 -36.86 31.41
N ARG A 692 3.10 -35.66 31.93
CA ARG A 692 2.25 -34.91 32.85
C ARG A 692 0.86 -34.59 32.26
N TYR A 693 0.78 -34.35 30.95
CA TYR A 693 -0.44 -33.89 30.28
C TYR A 693 -1.18 -34.99 29.52
N THR A 694 -0.70 -36.24 29.54
CA THR A 694 -1.29 -37.34 28.76
C THR A 694 -2.79 -37.54 29.02
N SER A 695 -3.24 -37.40 30.27
CA SER A 695 -4.67 -37.55 30.62
C SER A 695 -5.57 -36.45 30.04
N LEU A 696 -5.02 -35.34 29.51
CA LEU A 696 -5.83 -34.30 28.87
C LEU A 696 -6.36 -34.74 27.51
N PHE A 697 -5.65 -35.64 26.83
CA PHE A 697 -6.00 -36.13 25.51
C PHE A 697 -7.12 -37.19 25.52
N GLU A 698 -7.67 -37.51 26.70
CA GLU A 698 -8.84 -38.40 26.87
C GLU A 698 -10.18 -37.69 26.58
N SER A 699 -10.15 -36.37 26.37
CA SER A 699 -11.32 -35.53 26.13
C SER A 699 -10.98 -34.46 25.10
N ASP A 700 -11.96 -34.03 24.30
CA ASP A 700 -11.87 -32.87 23.40
C ASP A 700 -12.62 -31.64 23.95
N ASP A 701 -13.31 -31.78 25.08
CA ASP A 701 -13.97 -30.69 25.81
C ASP A 701 -12.97 -29.59 26.27
N PRO A 702 -13.08 -28.35 25.74
CA PRO A 702 -12.19 -27.25 26.11
C PRO A 702 -12.26 -26.82 27.58
N GLU A 703 -13.41 -26.95 28.25
CA GLU A 703 -13.51 -26.60 29.67
C GLU A 703 -12.74 -27.61 30.53
N LYS A 704 -12.88 -28.91 30.22
CA LYS A 704 -12.09 -29.96 30.88
C LYS A 704 -10.60 -29.80 30.64
N TRP A 705 -10.19 -29.46 29.42
CA TRP A 705 -8.81 -29.13 29.11
C TRP A 705 -8.29 -27.96 29.94
N SER A 706 -9.09 -26.89 30.08
CA SER A 706 -8.71 -25.70 30.85
C SER A 706 -8.44 -26.03 32.32
N HIS A 707 -9.37 -26.76 32.95
CA HIS A 707 -9.18 -27.23 34.33
C HIS A 707 -8.02 -28.22 34.46
N GLY A 708 -7.86 -29.11 33.49
CA GLY A 708 -6.77 -30.07 33.46
C GLY A 708 -5.39 -29.42 33.36
N LEU A 709 -5.22 -28.43 32.48
CA LEU A 709 -3.98 -27.66 32.37
C LEU A 709 -3.61 -27.00 33.70
N GLN A 710 -4.58 -26.40 34.40
CA GLN A 710 -4.36 -25.81 35.71
C GLN A 710 -3.99 -26.86 36.76
N ASN A 711 -4.75 -27.96 36.86
CA ASN A 711 -4.51 -29.03 37.84
C ASN A 711 -3.16 -29.72 37.64
N LYS A 712 -2.66 -29.76 36.40
CA LYS A 712 -1.33 -30.27 36.04
C LYS A 712 -0.23 -29.20 36.15
N GLY A 713 -0.52 -28.01 36.68
CA GLY A 713 0.46 -26.97 36.92
C GLY A 713 1.11 -26.42 35.64
N TYR A 714 0.33 -26.24 34.58
CA TYR A 714 0.79 -25.54 33.37
C TYR A 714 1.14 -24.07 33.66
N ALA A 715 0.34 -23.41 34.50
CA ALA A 715 0.59 -22.04 34.97
C ALA A 715 0.49 -21.97 36.50
N THR A 716 1.20 -21.02 37.11
CA THR A 716 1.15 -20.74 38.55
C THR A 716 -0.02 -19.83 38.94
N ASP A 717 -0.73 -19.27 37.95
CA ASP A 717 -1.92 -18.43 38.18
C ASP A 717 -3.10 -19.28 38.68
N PRO A 718 -3.65 -19.02 39.88
CA PRO A 718 -4.76 -19.78 40.44
C PRO A 718 -6.07 -19.65 39.63
N ASN A 719 -6.18 -18.65 38.75
CA ASN A 719 -7.36 -18.38 37.93
C ASN A 719 -7.17 -18.75 36.45
N TYR A 720 -6.09 -19.48 36.11
CA TYR A 720 -5.74 -19.77 34.72
C TYR A 720 -6.89 -20.42 33.92
N ALA A 721 -7.48 -21.48 34.45
CA ALA A 721 -8.59 -22.18 33.80
C ALA A 721 -9.79 -21.24 33.56
N SER A 722 -10.17 -20.47 34.58
CA SER A 722 -11.28 -19.51 34.50
C SER A 722 -11.05 -18.42 33.44
N LYS A 723 -9.80 -17.96 33.27
CA LYS A 723 -9.44 -17.00 32.21
C LYS A 723 -9.61 -17.59 30.82
N LEU A 724 -9.10 -18.79 30.58
CA LEU A 724 -9.24 -19.47 29.29
C LEU A 724 -10.72 -19.68 28.95
N ILE A 725 -11.51 -20.18 29.90
CA ILE A 725 -12.96 -20.39 29.73
C ILE A 725 -13.67 -19.07 29.42
N SER A 726 -13.31 -17.97 30.08
CA SER A 726 -13.87 -16.65 29.83
C SER A 726 -13.57 -16.16 28.40
N ILE A 727 -12.33 -16.33 27.93
CA ILE A 727 -11.93 -15.98 26.56
C ILE A 727 -12.75 -16.80 25.55
N MET A 728 -12.87 -18.11 25.75
CA MET A 728 -13.64 -19.00 24.88
C MET A 728 -15.13 -18.66 24.86
N LYS A 729 -15.70 -18.22 26.00
CA LYS A 729 -17.12 -17.82 26.10
C LYS A 729 -17.43 -16.42 25.56
N GLY A 730 -16.42 -15.65 25.15
CA GLY A 730 -16.57 -14.34 24.53
C GLY A 730 -17.39 -14.38 23.24
N SER A 731 -18.14 -13.30 22.96
CA SER A 731 -19.07 -13.22 21.82
C SER A 731 -18.40 -13.49 20.46
N TYR A 732 -17.13 -13.10 20.31
CA TYR A 732 -16.36 -13.30 19.09
C TYR A 732 -15.93 -14.77 18.87
N MET A 733 -15.52 -15.47 19.92
CA MET A 733 -15.17 -16.90 19.82
C MET A 733 -16.42 -17.73 19.52
N LYS A 734 -17.55 -17.39 20.15
CA LYS A 734 -18.85 -18.04 19.89
C LYS A 734 -19.35 -17.87 18.45
N SER A 735 -19.15 -16.70 17.83
CA SER A 735 -19.61 -16.47 16.44
C SER A 735 -18.83 -17.27 15.40
N ARG A 736 -17.67 -17.84 15.75
CA ARG A 736 -16.88 -18.75 14.92
C ARG A 736 -17.29 -20.23 15.03
N GLY A 737 -18.42 -20.51 15.69
CA GLY A 737 -18.98 -21.86 15.80
C GLY A 737 -18.35 -22.74 16.89
N LEU A 738 -17.57 -22.14 17.79
CA LEU A 738 -17.04 -22.80 18.97
C LEU A 738 -18.18 -23.01 19.98
N LYS A 739 -18.60 -24.26 20.14
CA LYS A 739 -19.50 -24.70 21.23
C LYS A 739 -18.70 -25.37 22.31
#